data_AF-U4KKV0-F1
#
_entry.id   AF-U4KKV0-F1
#
_cell.length_a   1.000
_cell.length_b   1.000
_cell.length_c   1.000
_cell.angle_alpha   90.00
_cell.angle_beta   90.00
_cell.angle_gamma   90.00
#
_symmetry.space_group_name_H-M   'P 1'
#
loop_
_entity.id
_entity.type
_entity.pdbx_description
1 polymer ?
#
loop_
_entity_poly.entity_id
_entity_poly.type
_entity_poly.pdbx_seq_one_letter_code
_entity_poly.pdbx_strand_id
1 'polypeptide(L)'
;MSERITEEIFIRESGVQLGENDFGYVFPQGDAKNFEKIISSLKKMGGKPDFSDLKDLTSVSTGKAKPEFIITFNKDKNTILVVECKPKARLHSSADFNMPKKFAVDGALFYAKHLKDDYNVIAVAVSGDSKDNIKVNTFYWKKGFESPEELNKAKDTILEPLNYLNLANGMKLQRKFSLQEIRELSLIMHEKLRQIKISEKDKPIFIAGILIALQDAGFRNSWNNISDVSVLINTLIGSIERILNDSDIKREKIDSIKLSFTKIQTNEKLKTISLGESGSLAWFIEQLELRILPMMNHYEYTEDALSIFYHEFIKYSGGDGKGLGIVLTPKHLTEFMCDLGEINKNTNVLDICCGSASFLVTAMAKMCKNANAEEIVNIKKNQIHGVELDMDLYTLAITNMIIRKDGKSNIFHGDCFDPKIFNQISKKNITLGLINPPYSQEDKNELEFVEQHLKYIQPRGLVVAVVPKSSAIGTKYKEVRERLMRNHTLKAVFSMPEDIFYPTGVMVSVMVWQAHTPHDSTKPTFFGYYADDGFVKRKKMGRIDYYNKWEEIKKEWLELYELKRAVDGKTALQCVTHEDEWLCEAYMNVDFSNLSTNDIKKTMRSYMAYTIQSGSMTSEDMKYLNNYIKNLNSSKNRVIDTTNWQRIPISMLFDVKRGKVSSLNSIEEGDTPVVSTTEINNGVIGYYNVEAMYENLMTVSFNGSCGYFAYHPYAFNANSDVGILFPKFDISINRAMFIASLANKIAFKYSYGRKLTLDRLYNENILLPVKDKNIDFEKIDSIMDKVWE
;
A
#
# COMPACT_ATOMS: atom_id res chain seq x y z
N MET A 1 25.06 -9.77 36.55
CA MET A 1 24.03 -9.26 35.62
C MET A 1 22.86 -8.82 36.48
N SER A 2 22.54 -7.54 36.45
CA SER A 2 21.42 -6.97 37.20
C SER A 2 20.09 -7.34 36.56
N GLU A 3 19.02 -7.40 37.38
CA GLU A 3 17.62 -7.58 36.96
C GLU A 3 17.14 -6.50 35.98
N ARG A 4 17.85 -5.37 35.93
CA ARG A 4 17.64 -4.23 35.03
C ARG A 4 17.34 -4.57 33.56
N ILE A 5 18.01 -5.57 32.97
CA ILE A 5 17.74 -5.92 31.56
C ILE A 5 16.33 -6.51 31.42
N THR A 6 15.94 -7.40 32.33
CA THR A 6 14.61 -8.00 32.38
C THR A 6 13.54 -6.94 32.66
N GLU A 7 13.83 -5.99 33.55
CA GLU A 7 12.97 -4.83 33.82
C GLU A 7 12.76 -3.95 32.57
N GLU A 8 13.83 -3.63 31.84
CA GLU A 8 13.77 -2.85 30.61
C GLU A 8 12.96 -3.57 29.52
N ILE A 9 13.07 -4.89 29.42
CA ILE A 9 12.23 -5.71 28.53
C ILE A 9 10.77 -5.64 28.97
N PHE A 10 10.47 -5.79 30.27
CA PHE A 10 9.10 -5.69 30.78
C PHE A 10 8.47 -4.32 30.45
N ILE A 11 9.15 -3.23 30.75
CA ILE A 11 8.67 -1.86 30.47
C ILE A 11 8.37 -1.68 28.98
N ARG A 12 9.32 -2.09 28.12
CA ARG A 12 9.18 -1.94 26.67
C ARG A 12 8.02 -2.76 26.11
N GLU A 13 7.91 -4.03 26.48
CA GLU A 13 6.91 -4.93 25.88
C GLU A 13 5.51 -4.75 26.50
N SER A 14 5.39 -4.30 27.75
CA SER A 14 4.10 -3.97 28.38
C SER A 14 3.59 -2.57 28.03
N GLY A 15 4.42 -1.73 27.39
CA GLY A 15 4.07 -0.38 26.97
C GLY A 15 3.87 0.61 28.12
N VAL A 16 4.31 0.25 29.33
CA VAL A 16 4.11 1.10 30.52
C VAL A 16 5.17 2.19 30.64
N GLN A 17 4.80 3.30 31.26
CA GLN A 17 5.74 4.33 31.71
C GLN A 17 5.80 4.34 33.23
N LEU A 18 6.96 4.63 33.82
CA LEU A 18 7.05 4.82 35.28
C LEU A 18 6.25 6.07 35.65
N GLY A 19 5.40 5.96 36.67
CA GLY A 19 4.49 7.04 37.06
C GLY A 19 3.08 6.87 36.51
N GLU A 20 2.46 7.98 36.13
CA GLU A 20 1.07 8.03 35.68
C GLU A 20 0.90 7.53 34.23
N ASN A 21 -0.11 6.69 34.02
CA ASN A 21 -0.52 6.15 32.72
C ASN A 21 -2.05 6.22 32.61
N ASP A 22 -2.59 6.11 31.39
CA ASP A 22 -4.05 6.15 31.14
C ASP A 22 -4.85 5.10 31.93
N PHE A 23 -4.24 3.93 32.18
CA PHE A 23 -4.86 2.85 32.94
C PHE A 23 -4.75 3.02 34.46
N GLY A 24 -3.76 3.77 34.96
CA GLY A 24 -3.41 3.87 36.38
C GLY A 24 -1.94 4.21 36.60
N TYR A 25 -1.36 3.81 37.73
CA TYR A 25 -0.02 4.26 38.14
C TYR A 25 0.96 3.09 38.29
N VAL A 26 2.21 3.27 37.85
CA VAL A 26 3.31 2.29 37.92
C VAL A 26 4.39 2.77 38.89
N PHE A 27 4.58 2.02 39.97
CA PHE A 27 5.55 2.28 41.03
C PHE A 27 6.77 1.38 40.90
N PRO A 28 7.98 1.92 40.69
CA PRO A 28 9.20 1.12 40.69
C PRO A 28 9.60 0.75 42.12
N GLN A 29 10.19 -0.44 42.30
CA GLN A 29 10.85 -0.87 43.55
C GLN A 29 9.94 -0.78 44.80
N GLY A 30 8.63 -0.90 44.61
CA GLY A 30 7.64 -0.75 45.68
C GLY A 30 7.50 0.67 46.26
N ASP A 31 8.02 1.70 45.60
CA ASP A 31 7.91 3.12 46.04
C ASP A 31 6.51 3.69 45.78
N ALA A 32 5.50 3.12 46.44
CA ALA A 32 4.08 3.45 46.28
C ALA A 32 3.67 4.72 47.03
N LYS A 33 4.41 5.83 46.84
CA LYS A 33 4.13 7.13 47.48
C LYS A 33 2.66 7.51 47.28
N ASN A 34 1.99 7.89 48.37
CA ASN A 34 0.56 8.21 48.46
C ASN A 34 -0.43 7.03 48.47
N PHE A 35 0.04 5.77 48.54
CA PHE A 35 -0.82 4.58 48.71
C PHE A 35 -0.54 3.89 50.05
N GLU A 36 -1.10 4.45 51.14
CA GLU A 36 -0.79 4.06 52.52
C GLU A 36 -1.00 2.56 52.82
N LYS A 37 -2.04 1.94 52.24
CA LYS A 37 -2.30 0.50 52.42
C LYS A 37 -1.19 -0.35 51.82
N ILE A 38 -0.80 -0.07 50.57
CA ILE A 38 0.31 -0.77 49.90
C ILE A 38 1.61 -0.60 50.69
N ILE A 39 1.92 0.64 51.10
CA ILE A 39 3.11 0.92 51.93
C ILE A 39 3.06 0.14 53.25
N SER A 40 1.90 0.10 53.92
CA SER A 40 1.74 -0.62 55.18
C SER A 40 1.95 -2.13 54.99
N SER A 41 1.42 -2.72 53.93
CA SER A 41 1.52 -4.17 53.68
C SER A 41 2.95 -4.56 53.30
N LEU A 42 3.63 -3.75 52.48
CA LEU A 42 5.06 -3.92 52.16
C LEU A 42 5.97 -3.73 53.39
N LYS A 43 5.63 -2.84 54.32
CA LYS A 43 6.36 -2.67 55.58
C LYS A 43 6.17 -3.86 56.51
N LYS A 44 4.94 -4.36 56.65
CA LYS A 44 4.61 -5.50 57.51
C LYS A 44 5.32 -6.78 57.05
N MET A 45 5.47 -6.98 55.74
CA MET A 45 6.04 -8.21 55.19
C MET A 45 7.58 -8.27 55.18
N GLY A 46 8.31 -7.17 55.40
CA GLY A 46 9.79 -7.19 55.37
C GLY A 46 10.38 -7.68 54.03
N GLY A 47 11.62 -8.18 54.05
CA GLY A 47 12.31 -8.65 52.85
C GLY A 47 12.00 -10.11 52.52
N LYS A 48 12.12 -10.49 51.24
CA LYS A 48 12.01 -11.89 50.78
C LYS A 48 13.01 -12.80 51.51
N PRO A 49 12.58 -13.86 52.22
CA PRO A 49 13.47 -14.83 52.84
C PRO A 49 14.18 -15.70 51.78
N ASP A 50 15.26 -16.37 52.16
CA ASP A 50 15.93 -17.34 51.26
C ASP A 50 15.07 -18.59 51.03
N PHE A 51 14.26 -18.97 52.03
CA PHE A 51 13.33 -20.09 51.99
C PHE A 51 12.00 -19.74 52.69
N SER A 52 10.87 -20.09 52.09
CA SER A 52 9.52 -19.91 52.65
C SER A 52 8.57 -20.93 52.02
N ASP A 53 7.87 -21.73 52.82
CA ASP A 53 6.91 -22.71 52.29
C ASP A 53 5.71 -21.97 51.68
N LEU A 54 5.28 -22.37 50.48
CA LEU A 54 4.13 -21.77 49.80
C LEU A 54 2.83 -21.85 50.63
N LYS A 55 2.70 -22.87 51.47
CA LYS A 55 1.55 -23.07 52.36
C LYS A 55 1.56 -22.14 53.57
N ASP A 56 2.74 -21.66 53.97
CA ASP A 56 2.93 -20.77 55.12
C ASP A 56 4.03 -19.74 54.82
N LEU A 57 3.70 -18.80 53.92
CA LEU A 57 4.58 -17.72 53.47
C LEU A 57 4.72 -16.60 54.52
N THR A 58 4.67 -16.92 55.82
CA THR A 58 4.71 -15.92 56.91
C THR A 58 6.13 -15.56 57.35
N SER A 59 7.14 -16.28 56.85
CA SER A 59 8.54 -16.01 57.18
C SER A 59 9.03 -14.73 56.51
N VAL A 60 9.34 -13.71 57.32
CA VAL A 60 9.87 -12.41 56.87
C VAL A 60 11.35 -12.27 57.22
N SER A 61 12.13 -11.63 56.36
CA SER A 61 13.54 -11.29 56.66
C SER A 61 13.70 -9.80 57.00
N THR A 62 14.83 -9.43 57.59
CA THR A 62 15.16 -8.04 58.02
C THR A 62 15.30 -7.03 56.88
N GLY A 63 15.16 -7.46 55.62
CA GLY A 63 15.17 -6.59 54.44
C GLY A 63 13.89 -5.76 54.27
N LYS A 64 13.85 -4.97 53.19
CA LYS A 64 12.63 -4.27 52.76
C LYS A 64 12.01 -5.00 51.57
N ALA A 65 10.69 -5.09 51.52
CA ALA A 65 9.97 -5.52 50.33
C ALA A 65 10.19 -4.52 49.20
N LYS A 66 10.65 -5.03 48.06
CA LYS A 66 10.94 -4.24 46.86
C LYS A 66 10.57 -5.08 45.62
N PRO A 67 9.28 -5.24 45.32
CA PRO A 67 8.89 -5.75 44.00
C PRO A 67 9.40 -4.79 42.93
N GLU A 68 9.83 -5.29 41.78
CA GLU A 68 10.34 -4.44 40.71
C GLU A 68 9.30 -3.42 40.27
N PHE A 69 8.03 -3.84 40.13
CA PHE A 69 6.92 -2.94 39.88
C PHE A 69 5.68 -3.28 40.69
N ILE A 70 4.97 -2.25 41.16
CA ILE A 70 3.56 -2.34 41.57
C ILE A 70 2.75 -1.43 40.64
N ILE A 71 1.66 -1.96 40.10
CA ILE A 71 0.79 -1.27 39.17
C ILE A 71 -0.62 -1.22 39.75
N THR A 72 -1.22 -0.04 39.70
CA THR A 72 -2.60 0.22 40.15
C THR A 72 -3.48 0.55 38.95
N PHE A 73 -4.80 0.40 39.11
CA PHE A 73 -5.78 0.71 38.06
C PHE A 73 -6.75 1.80 38.49
N ASN A 74 -6.98 2.79 37.62
CA ASN A 74 -7.89 3.92 37.89
C ASN A 74 -9.34 3.46 38.06
N LYS A 75 -9.77 2.51 37.22
CA LYS A 75 -11.16 2.01 37.16
C LYS A 75 -11.43 0.85 38.12
N ASP A 76 -10.41 0.11 38.54
CA ASP A 76 -10.52 -0.97 39.53
C ASP A 76 -9.50 -0.76 40.66
N LYS A 77 -9.92 -0.01 41.68
CA LYS A 77 -9.08 0.35 42.82
C LYS A 77 -8.82 -0.81 43.79
N ASN A 78 -9.52 -1.93 43.63
CA ASN A 78 -9.38 -3.11 44.50
C ASN A 78 -8.39 -4.12 43.94
N THR A 79 -7.94 -3.96 42.71
CA THR A 79 -6.99 -4.85 42.05
C THR A 79 -5.65 -4.14 41.85
N ILE A 80 -4.56 -4.85 42.13
CA ILE A 80 -3.20 -4.41 41.85
C ILE A 80 -2.46 -5.49 41.07
N LEU A 81 -1.42 -5.07 40.35
CA LEU A 81 -0.51 -5.96 39.66
C LEU A 81 0.89 -5.79 40.24
N VAL A 82 1.52 -6.90 40.64
CA VAL A 82 2.89 -6.93 41.15
C VAL A 82 3.79 -7.69 40.19
N VAL A 83 4.95 -7.13 39.88
CA VAL A 83 5.91 -7.72 38.95
C VAL A 83 7.19 -8.08 39.71
N GLU A 84 7.64 -9.32 39.53
CA GLU A 84 8.96 -9.79 39.97
C GLU A 84 9.83 -10.17 38.77
N CYS A 85 11.06 -9.66 38.72
CA CYS A 85 12.02 -9.94 37.64
C CYS A 85 13.25 -10.74 38.12
N LYS A 86 13.74 -11.67 37.26
CA LYS A 86 15.04 -12.33 37.43
C LYS A 86 15.89 -12.32 36.15
N PRO A 87 17.22 -12.17 36.25
CA PRO A 87 18.07 -11.92 35.08
C PRO A 87 18.26 -13.12 34.15
N LYS A 88 17.87 -14.34 34.56
CA LYS A 88 18.13 -15.56 33.78
C LYS A 88 16.90 -16.46 33.78
N ALA A 89 16.59 -17.03 32.61
CA ALA A 89 15.47 -17.97 32.43
C ALA A 89 15.53 -19.22 33.33
N ARG A 90 16.74 -19.62 33.79
CA ARG A 90 16.92 -20.72 34.75
C ARG A 90 16.53 -20.38 36.19
N LEU A 91 16.28 -19.10 36.46
CA LEU A 91 15.84 -18.56 37.75
C LEU A 91 14.35 -18.21 37.72
N HIS A 92 13.58 -18.90 36.88
CA HIS A 92 12.15 -18.60 36.72
C HIS A 92 11.31 -19.09 37.90
N SER A 93 11.41 -20.37 38.23
CA SER A 93 10.70 -20.99 39.35
C SER A 93 11.55 -22.08 40.02
N SER A 94 11.38 -22.27 41.33
CA SER A 94 11.84 -23.51 41.98
C SER A 94 10.82 -24.65 41.77
N ALA A 95 11.18 -25.88 42.18
CA ALA A 95 10.29 -27.03 42.06
C ALA A 95 9.04 -26.91 42.95
N ASP A 96 9.21 -26.36 44.15
CA ASP A 96 8.18 -26.29 45.19
C ASP A 96 7.71 -24.85 45.46
N PHE A 97 8.13 -23.90 44.64
CA PHE A 97 7.86 -22.46 44.76
C PHE A 97 8.29 -21.81 46.09
N ASN A 98 9.29 -22.38 46.77
CA ASN A 98 9.64 -22.05 48.16
C ASN A 98 10.92 -21.20 48.33
N MET A 99 11.45 -20.61 47.25
CA MET A 99 12.71 -19.86 47.26
C MET A 99 12.53 -18.42 46.73
N PRO A 100 11.75 -17.57 47.43
CA PRO A 100 11.25 -16.29 46.89
C PRO A 100 12.34 -15.28 46.55
N LYS A 101 13.48 -15.29 47.22
CA LYS A 101 14.59 -14.39 46.88
C LYS A 101 15.32 -14.79 45.60
N LYS A 102 15.32 -16.08 45.25
CA LYS A 102 16.14 -16.64 44.16
C LYS A 102 15.39 -16.76 42.83
N PHE A 103 14.08 -17.01 42.87
CA PHE A 103 13.27 -17.30 41.68
C PHE A 103 12.13 -16.29 41.48
N ALA A 104 11.79 -16.01 40.22
CA ALA A 104 10.81 -14.98 39.86
C ALA A 104 9.38 -15.36 40.29
N VAL A 105 8.94 -16.58 40.00
CA VAL A 105 7.60 -17.08 40.37
C VAL A 105 7.42 -17.09 41.87
N ASP A 106 8.37 -17.67 42.58
CA ASP A 106 8.40 -17.76 44.03
C ASP A 106 8.33 -16.36 44.67
N GLY A 107 9.08 -15.40 44.13
CA GLY A 107 9.08 -14.01 44.60
C GLY A 107 7.76 -13.29 44.33
N ALA A 108 7.20 -13.44 43.13
CA ALA A 108 5.91 -12.86 42.75
C ALA A 108 4.77 -13.39 43.65
N LEU A 109 4.74 -14.70 43.89
CA LEU A 109 3.75 -15.35 44.76
C LEU A 109 3.91 -14.92 46.23
N PHE A 110 5.15 -14.76 46.70
CA PHE A 110 5.43 -14.25 48.04
C PHE A 110 4.86 -12.83 48.23
N TYR A 111 5.04 -11.92 47.27
CA TYR A 111 4.41 -10.60 47.32
C TYR A 111 2.89 -10.68 47.27
N ALA A 112 2.34 -11.52 46.39
CA ALA A 112 0.91 -11.66 46.25
C ALA A 112 0.22 -12.17 47.53
N LYS A 113 0.79 -13.15 48.24
CA LYS A 113 0.24 -13.64 49.51
C LYS A 113 0.18 -12.58 50.60
N HIS A 114 1.12 -11.62 50.62
CA HIS A 114 1.10 -10.54 51.62
C HIS A 114 0.18 -9.38 51.24
N LEU A 115 -0.12 -9.23 49.94
CA LEU A 115 -0.97 -8.15 49.44
C LEU A 115 -2.44 -8.58 49.28
N LYS A 116 -2.73 -9.89 49.22
CA LYS A 116 -4.08 -10.42 48.96
C LYS A 116 -5.13 -10.07 50.03
N ASP A 117 -4.71 -9.74 51.24
CA ASP A 117 -5.66 -9.45 52.33
C ASP A 117 -6.29 -8.06 52.13
N ASP A 118 -5.60 -7.19 51.42
CA ASP A 118 -6.06 -5.84 51.10
C ASP A 118 -6.61 -5.73 49.67
N TYR A 119 -6.03 -6.45 48.71
CA TYR A 119 -6.31 -6.32 47.28
C TYR A 119 -6.52 -7.66 46.58
N ASN A 120 -7.17 -7.66 45.41
CA ASN A 120 -6.93 -8.71 44.41
C ASN A 120 -5.55 -8.48 43.79
N VAL A 121 -4.75 -9.52 43.65
CA VAL A 121 -3.36 -9.37 43.20
C VAL A 121 -3.10 -10.18 41.94
N ILE A 122 -2.66 -9.50 40.88
CA ILE A 122 -2.14 -10.14 39.69
C ILE A 122 -0.61 -10.19 39.83
N ALA A 123 -0.05 -11.38 40.03
CA ALA A 123 1.37 -11.59 40.21
C ALA A 123 2.02 -12.00 38.89
N VAL A 124 2.90 -11.16 38.34
CA VAL A 124 3.60 -11.40 37.08
C VAL A 124 5.07 -11.70 37.39
N ALA A 125 5.51 -12.91 37.06
CA ALA A 125 6.89 -13.33 37.21
C ALA A 125 7.57 -13.32 35.83
N VAL A 126 8.69 -12.61 35.72
CA VAL A 126 9.44 -12.46 34.46
C VAL A 126 10.88 -12.88 34.68
N SER A 127 11.44 -13.72 33.80
CA SER A 127 12.88 -14.00 33.82
C SER A 127 13.51 -14.15 32.45
N GLY A 128 14.78 -13.76 32.31
CA GLY A 128 15.52 -13.80 31.03
C GLY A 128 16.18 -12.47 30.69
N ASP A 129 17.11 -12.50 29.74
CA ASP A 129 17.95 -11.35 29.33
C ASP A 129 17.80 -10.98 27.85
N SER A 130 16.95 -11.70 27.11
CA SER A 130 16.62 -11.41 25.71
C SER A 130 15.18 -11.79 25.39
N LYS A 131 14.66 -11.32 24.25
CA LYS A 131 13.29 -11.64 23.80
C LYS A 131 13.12 -13.12 23.46
N ASP A 132 14.18 -13.78 23.00
CA ASP A 132 14.13 -15.18 22.55
C ASP A 132 14.21 -16.19 23.71
N ASN A 133 14.59 -15.74 24.92
CA ASN A 133 14.73 -16.61 26.09
C ASN A 133 13.94 -16.14 27.32
N ILE A 134 13.00 -15.21 27.13
CA ILE A 134 12.16 -14.72 28.23
C ILE A 134 11.14 -15.78 28.64
N LYS A 135 10.90 -15.87 29.95
CA LYS A 135 9.83 -16.68 30.54
C LYS A 135 8.90 -15.80 31.34
N VAL A 136 7.60 -16.06 31.23
CA VAL A 136 6.57 -15.31 31.96
C VAL A 136 5.53 -16.27 32.53
N ASN A 137 5.25 -16.18 33.83
CA ASN A 137 4.07 -16.78 34.43
C ASN A 137 3.26 -15.71 35.13
N THR A 138 1.94 -15.82 35.04
CA THR A 138 1.02 -14.87 35.66
C THR A 138 0.04 -15.61 36.54
N PHE A 139 -0.17 -15.11 37.74
CA PHE A 139 -1.09 -15.67 38.72
C PHE A 139 -2.10 -14.61 39.14
N TYR A 140 -3.34 -15.01 39.38
CA TYR A 140 -4.36 -14.16 39.94
C TYR A 140 -4.79 -14.66 41.31
N TRP A 141 -4.52 -13.85 42.32
CA TRP A 141 -4.88 -14.11 43.70
C TRP A 141 -6.05 -13.23 44.12
N LYS A 142 -7.24 -13.82 44.20
CA LYS A 142 -8.43 -13.11 44.64
C LYS A 142 -8.35 -12.80 46.14
N LYS A 143 -8.82 -11.62 46.53
CA LYS A 143 -8.87 -11.19 47.92
C LYS A 143 -9.66 -12.19 48.77
N GLY A 144 -9.06 -12.65 49.86
CA GLY A 144 -9.68 -13.62 50.78
C GLY A 144 -9.61 -15.09 50.34
N PHE A 145 -9.00 -15.41 49.20
CA PHE A 145 -8.81 -16.79 48.76
C PHE A 145 -7.47 -17.37 49.24
N GLU A 146 -7.44 -18.68 49.52
CA GLU A 146 -6.25 -19.35 50.07
C GLU A 146 -5.15 -19.62 49.04
N SER A 147 -5.51 -19.86 47.78
CA SER A 147 -4.58 -20.17 46.69
C SER A 147 -4.81 -19.30 45.45
N PRO A 148 -3.75 -19.00 44.67
CA PRO A 148 -3.89 -18.29 43.41
C PRO A 148 -4.32 -19.20 42.26
N GLU A 149 -4.87 -18.59 41.21
CA GLU A 149 -5.16 -19.22 39.92
C GLU A 149 -4.07 -18.85 38.91
N GLU A 150 -3.52 -19.81 38.17
CA GLU A 150 -2.55 -19.50 37.10
C GLU A 150 -3.26 -19.08 35.81
N LEU A 151 -2.91 -17.90 35.30
CA LEU A 151 -3.42 -17.38 34.04
C LEU A 151 -2.58 -17.88 32.86
N ASN A 152 -2.80 -19.14 32.48
CA ASN A 152 -2.04 -19.81 31.40
C ASN A 152 -2.07 -19.06 30.05
N LYS A 153 -3.11 -18.26 29.78
CA LYS A 153 -3.22 -17.44 28.56
C LYS A 153 -2.17 -16.31 28.48
N ALA A 154 -1.53 -15.96 29.60
CA ALA A 154 -0.46 -14.97 29.66
C ALA A 154 0.94 -15.63 29.75
N LYS A 155 1.03 -16.95 29.58
CA LYS A 155 2.30 -17.66 29.67
C LYS A 155 3.28 -17.20 28.58
N ASP A 156 4.51 -16.97 28.98
CA ASP A 156 5.63 -16.51 28.14
C ASP A 156 5.34 -15.25 27.31
N THR A 157 4.34 -14.46 27.73
CA THR A 157 3.91 -13.25 27.04
C THR A 157 3.78 -12.10 28.03
N ILE A 158 4.47 -10.99 27.74
CA ILE A 158 4.28 -9.73 28.47
C ILE A 158 3.07 -9.01 27.87
N LEU A 159 2.10 -8.65 28.71
CA LEU A 159 0.87 -7.96 28.31
C LEU A 159 0.86 -6.52 28.81
N GLU A 160 0.05 -5.68 28.16
CA GLU A 160 -0.33 -4.38 28.75
C GLU A 160 -1.08 -4.60 30.08
N PRO A 161 -0.95 -3.72 31.09
CA PRO A 161 -1.58 -3.89 32.39
C PRO A 161 -3.10 -4.14 32.35
N LEU A 162 -3.83 -3.44 31.47
CA LEU A 162 -5.27 -3.66 31.31
C LEU A 162 -5.60 -5.06 30.79
N ASN A 163 -4.72 -5.69 30.02
CA ASN A 163 -4.91 -7.04 29.52
C ASN A 163 -4.71 -8.09 30.60
N TYR A 164 -3.77 -7.88 31.51
CA TYR A 164 -3.67 -8.68 32.72
C TYR A 164 -4.94 -8.60 33.57
N LEU A 165 -5.47 -7.38 33.76
CA LEU A 165 -6.74 -7.16 34.45
C LEU A 165 -7.92 -7.82 33.74
N ASN A 166 -7.98 -7.74 32.40
CA ASN A 166 -9.02 -8.38 31.62
C ASN A 166 -8.98 -9.89 31.75
N LEU A 167 -7.80 -10.51 31.64
CA LEU A 167 -7.64 -11.95 31.83
C LEU A 167 -8.06 -12.41 33.23
N ALA A 168 -7.66 -11.68 34.27
CA ALA A 168 -8.04 -11.97 35.65
C ALA A 168 -9.56 -11.92 35.88
N ASN A 169 -10.25 -11.07 35.12
CA ASN A 169 -11.71 -10.94 35.16
C ASN A 169 -12.45 -11.85 34.16
N GLY A 170 -11.75 -12.76 33.49
CA GLY A 170 -12.34 -13.64 32.47
C GLY A 170 -12.80 -12.90 31.20
N MET A 171 -12.37 -11.66 31.00
CA MET A 171 -12.68 -10.82 29.85
C MET A 171 -11.70 -11.08 28.70
N LYS A 172 -12.12 -10.69 27.48
CA LYS A 172 -11.28 -10.79 26.27
C LYS A 172 -10.13 -9.79 26.33
N LEU A 173 -8.97 -10.21 25.81
CA LEU A 173 -7.81 -9.33 25.59
C LEU A 173 -8.17 -8.21 24.60
N GLN A 174 -7.65 -7.01 24.85
CA GLN A 174 -7.79 -5.81 24.03
C GLN A 174 -6.39 -5.27 23.73
N ARG A 175 -5.96 -5.21 22.46
CA ARG A 175 -4.64 -4.70 22.10
C ARG A 175 -4.74 -3.68 20.98
N LYS A 176 -4.13 -2.51 21.17
CA LYS A 176 -3.81 -1.59 20.07
C LYS A 176 -2.58 -2.16 19.37
N PHE A 177 -2.69 -2.54 18.11
CA PHE A 177 -1.57 -3.09 17.35
C PHE A 177 -1.00 -2.06 16.38
N SER A 178 0.30 -2.15 16.14
CA SER A 178 0.93 -1.45 15.03
C SER A 178 0.69 -2.18 13.71
N LEU A 179 0.43 -1.43 12.62
CA LEU A 179 0.42 -1.95 11.25
C LEU A 179 1.69 -2.77 10.93
N GLN A 180 2.81 -2.42 11.55
CA GLN A 180 4.09 -3.09 11.36
C GLN A 180 4.10 -4.50 11.98
N GLU A 181 3.58 -4.69 13.19
CA GLU A 181 3.46 -6.02 13.79
C GLU A 181 2.58 -6.97 12.97
N ILE A 182 1.50 -6.45 12.38
CA ILE A 182 0.61 -7.23 11.50
C ILE A 182 1.38 -7.71 10.26
N ARG A 183 2.13 -6.80 9.62
CA ARG A 183 2.96 -7.12 8.45
C ARG A 183 4.06 -8.14 8.79
N GLU A 184 4.74 -7.95 9.92
CA GLU A 184 5.76 -8.87 10.40
C GLU A 184 5.18 -10.26 10.68
N LEU A 185 4.00 -10.34 11.30
CA LEU A 185 3.31 -11.61 11.52
C LEU A 185 2.93 -12.29 10.19
N SER A 186 2.34 -11.55 9.25
CA SER A 186 2.02 -12.08 7.91
C SER A 186 3.25 -12.66 7.22
N LEU A 187 4.39 -11.96 7.30
CA LEU A 187 5.66 -12.41 6.73
C LEU A 187 6.21 -13.67 7.41
N ILE A 188 6.20 -13.72 8.75
CA ILE A 188 6.64 -14.90 9.50
C ILE A 188 5.77 -16.12 9.17
N MET A 189 4.44 -15.97 9.15
CA MET A 189 3.53 -17.06 8.84
C MET A 189 3.71 -17.56 7.41
N HIS A 190 3.90 -16.64 6.45
CA HIS A 190 4.18 -16.99 5.06
C HIS A 190 5.48 -17.81 4.93
N GLU A 191 6.55 -17.37 5.60
CA GLU A 191 7.85 -18.06 5.62
C GLU A 191 7.76 -19.47 6.21
N LYS A 192 7.01 -19.64 7.32
CA LYS A 192 6.76 -20.96 7.92
C LYS A 192 5.99 -21.89 6.98
N LEU A 193 4.95 -21.40 6.32
CA LEU A 193 4.18 -22.18 5.35
C LEU A 193 5.02 -22.57 4.12
N ARG A 194 5.96 -21.72 3.71
CA ARG A 194 6.92 -22.04 2.64
C ARG A 194 7.85 -23.20 3.04
N GLN A 195 8.34 -23.23 4.28
CA GLN A 195 9.21 -24.31 4.78
C GLN A 195 8.54 -25.69 4.74
N ILE A 196 7.22 -25.73 5.01
CA ILE A 196 6.41 -26.96 4.91
C ILE A 196 5.85 -27.24 3.51
N LYS A 197 6.28 -26.49 2.48
CA LYS A 197 5.92 -26.68 1.06
C LYS A 197 4.40 -26.59 0.79
N ILE A 198 3.67 -25.75 1.50
CA ILE A 198 2.29 -25.40 1.12
C ILE A 198 2.35 -24.53 -0.14
N SER A 199 1.51 -24.83 -1.13
CA SER A 199 1.49 -24.08 -2.38
C SER A 199 1.08 -22.62 -2.14
N GLU A 200 1.59 -21.70 -2.96
CA GLU A 200 1.26 -20.27 -2.86
C GLU A 200 -0.26 -20.00 -2.88
N LYS A 201 -1.01 -20.77 -3.68
CA LYS A 201 -2.48 -20.70 -3.76
C LYS A 201 -3.19 -21.19 -2.50
N ASP A 202 -2.64 -22.19 -1.82
CA ASP A 202 -3.24 -22.80 -0.64
C ASP A 202 -2.96 -22.00 0.65
N LYS A 203 -1.87 -21.21 0.70
CA LYS A 203 -1.50 -20.45 1.91
C LYS A 203 -2.61 -19.52 2.39
N PRO A 204 -3.22 -18.65 1.55
CA PRO A 204 -4.26 -17.74 2.01
C PRO A 204 -5.51 -18.49 2.45
N ILE A 205 -5.83 -19.60 1.79
CA ILE A 205 -6.97 -20.46 2.14
C ILE A 205 -6.73 -21.08 3.52
N PHE A 206 -5.54 -21.61 3.80
CA PHE A 206 -5.16 -22.19 5.09
C PHE A 206 -5.38 -21.23 6.26
N ILE A 207 -4.83 -20.01 6.16
CA ILE A 207 -4.97 -18.96 7.18
C ILE A 207 -6.44 -18.61 7.40
N ALA A 208 -7.16 -18.47 6.29
CA ALA A 208 -8.55 -18.14 6.33
C ALA A 208 -9.42 -19.17 7.05
N GLY A 209 -9.25 -20.46 6.80
CA GLY A 209 -10.08 -21.46 7.48
C GLY A 209 -9.73 -21.61 8.96
N ILE A 210 -8.50 -21.33 9.39
CA ILE A 210 -8.21 -21.19 10.83
C ILE A 210 -9.04 -20.04 11.40
N LEU A 211 -9.09 -18.90 10.72
CA LEU A 211 -9.90 -17.75 11.17
C LEU A 211 -11.40 -18.06 11.17
N ILE A 212 -11.90 -18.86 10.23
CA ILE A 212 -13.29 -19.35 10.21
C ILE A 212 -13.54 -20.30 11.39
N ALA A 213 -12.67 -21.28 11.60
CA ALA A 213 -12.77 -22.23 12.71
C ALA A 213 -12.74 -21.52 14.08
N LEU A 214 -11.91 -20.50 14.22
CA LEU A 214 -11.84 -19.67 15.42
C LEU A 214 -13.12 -18.89 15.69
N GLN A 215 -14.08 -18.80 14.76
CA GLN A 215 -15.41 -18.25 15.03
C GLN A 215 -16.30 -19.23 15.79
N ASP A 216 -16.04 -20.54 15.73
CA ASP A 216 -16.73 -21.55 16.53
C ASP A 216 -16.27 -21.45 18.00
N ALA A 217 -17.21 -21.11 18.89
CA ALA A 217 -16.93 -21.01 20.31
C ALA A 217 -16.49 -22.36 20.91
N GLY A 218 -17.02 -23.47 20.38
CA GLY A 218 -16.63 -24.82 20.79
C GLY A 218 -15.15 -25.06 20.49
N PHE A 219 -14.74 -24.86 19.25
CA PHE A 219 -13.34 -24.98 18.81
C PHE A 219 -12.40 -24.11 19.63
N ARG A 220 -12.74 -22.83 19.79
CA ARG A 220 -11.91 -21.85 20.49
C ARG A 220 -11.60 -22.27 21.93
N ASN A 221 -12.56 -22.90 22.60
CA ASN A 221 -12.41 -23.30 23.99
C ASN A 221 -11.71 -24.66 24.17
N SER A 222 -11.57 -25.46 23.12
CA SER A 222 -11.10 -26.85 23.24
C SER A 222 -9.81 -27.18 22.47
N TRP A 223 -9.43 -26.38 21.47
CA TRP A 223 -8.32 -26.74 20.57
C TRP A 223 -6.99 -26.93 21.30
N ASN A 224 -6.74 -26.13 22.35
CA ASN A 224 -5.50 -26.16 23.14
C ASN A 224 -5.35 -27.41 24.00
N ASN A 225 -6.43 -28.19 24.20
CA ASN A 225 -6.40 -29.46 24.92
C ASN A 225 -6.08 -30.65 24.00
N ILE A 226 -5.95 -30.42 22.68
CA ILE A 226 -5.70 -31.47 21.69
C ILE A 226 -4.20 -31.66 21.52
N SER A 227 -3.70 -32.86 21.82
CA SER A 227 -2.28 -33.22 21.70
C SER A 227 -1.93 -33.95 20.39
N ASP A 228 -2.91 -34.44 19.64
CA ASP A 228 -2.72 -35.14 18.37
C ASP A 228 -3.03 -34.21 17.18
N VAL A 229 -2.09 -34.10 16.24
CA VAL A 229 -2.21 -33.20 15.07
C VAL A 229 -3.37 -33.60 14.17
N SER A 230 -3.62 -34.90 13.97
CA SER A 230 -4.71 -35.39 13.11
C SER A 230 -6.07 -35.10 13.73
N VAL A 231 -6.20 -35.27 15.05
CA VAL A 231 -7.40 -34.89 15.82
C VAL A 231 -7.64 -33.39 15.75
N LEU A 232 -6.58 -32.57 15.87
CA LEU A 232 -6.69 -31.11 15.77
C LEU A 232 -7.17 -30.68 14.39
N ILE A 233 -6.61 -31.27 13.32
CA ILE A 233 -7.05 -31.02 11.94
C ILE A 233 -8.53 -31.37 11.76
N ASN A 234 -8.95 -32.57 12.18
CA ASN A 234 -10.33 -33.01 12.01
C ASN A 234 -11.31 -32.12 12.80
N THR A 235 -10.92 -31.71 14.02
CA THR A 235 -11.72 -30.81 14.86
C THR A 235 -11.83 -29.42 14.24
N LEU A 236 -10.74 -28.91 13.65
CA LEU A 236 -10.73 -27.65 12.90
C LEU A 236 -11.65 -27.72 11.68
N ILE A 237 -11.58 -28.78 10.89
CA ILE A 237 -12.44 -28.97 9.70
C ILE A 237 -13.92 -29.04 10.12
N GLY A 238 -14.26 -29.84 11.14
CA GLY A 238 -15.64 -29.92 11.63
C GLY A 238 -16.18 -28.57 12.14
N SER A 239 -15.30 -27.72 12.67
CA SER A 239 -15.66 -26.37 13.13
C SER A 239 -15.88 -25.41 11.96
N ILE A 240 -15.05 -25.50 10.91
CA ILE A 240 -15.30 -24.80 9.64
C ILE A 240 -16.66 -25.22 9.07
N GLU A 241 -16.95 -26.52 9.02
CA GLU A 241 -18.22 -27.03 8.51
C GLU A 241 -19.41 -26.50 9.30
N ARG A 242 -19.32 -26.45 10.62
CA ARG A 242 -20.38 -25.91 11.48
C ARG A 242 -20.66 -24.44 11.15
N ILE A 243 -19.62 -23.61 11.13
CA ILE A 243 -19.74 -22.16 10.84
C ILE A 243 -20.25 -21.90 9.43
N LEU A 244 -19.82 -22.71 8.46
CA LEU A 244 -20.26 -22.56 7.08
C LEU A 244 -21.71 -23.05 6.88
N ASN A 245 -22.12 -24.14 7.54
CA ASN A 245 -23.50 -24.64 7.46
C ASN A 245 -24.50 -23.75 8.22
N ASP A 246 -24.05 -23.05 9.27
CA ASP A 246 -24.86 -22.09 10.03
C ASP A 246 -25.07 -20.75 9.27
N SER A 247 -24.43 -20.58 8.11
CA SER A 247 -24.55 -19.40 7.26
C SER A 247 -25.51 -19.65 6.09
N ASP A 248 -26.21 -18.60 5.62
CA ASP A 248 -27.13 -18.62 4.45
C ASP A 248 -26.41 -18.91 3.09
N ILE A 249 -25.25 -19.58 3.12
CA ILE A 249 -24.37 -19.85 2.00
C ILE A 249 -24.79 -21.17 1.32
N LYS A 250 -24.86 -21.15 -0.01
CA LYS A 250 -25.21 -22.35 -0.79
C LYS A 250 -24.18 -23.48 -0.55
N ARG A 251 -24.67 -24.72 -0.38
CA ARG A 251 -23.89 -25.92 -0.11
C ARG A 251 -22.70 -26.15 -1.06
N GLU A 252 -22.90 -25.87 -2.36
CA GLU A 252 -21.86 -25.97 -3.39
C GLU A 252 -20.60 -25.13 -3.07
N LYS A 253 -20.76 -23.98 -2.40
CA LYS A 253 -19.65 -23.10 -2.00
C LYS A 253 -18.88 -23.67 -0.81
N ILE A 254 -19.59 -24.31 0.11
CA ILE A 254 -19.02 -24.97 1.28
C ILE A 254 -18.16 -26.15 0.81
N ASP A 255 -18.66 -26.93 -0.14
CA ASP A 255 -17.92 -28.08 -0.71
C ASP A 255 -16.64 -27.64 -1.44
N SER A 256 -16.66 -26.48 -2.09
CA SER A 256 -15.49 -25.87 -2.73
C SER A 256 -14.38 -25.53 -1.71
N ILE A 257 -14.76 -24.91 -0.58
CA ILE A 257 -13.82 -24.59 0.51
C ILE A 257 -13.26 -25.88 1.12
N LYS A 258 -14.13 -26.88 1.36
CA LYS A 258 -13.73 -28.18 1.92
C LYS A 258 -12.67 -28.87 1.08
N LEU A 259 -12.83 -28.90 -0.24
CA LEU A 259 -11.88 -29.55 -1.14
C LEU A 259 -10.47 -28.96 -1.01
N SER A 260 -10.36 -27.63 -0.87
CA SER A 260 -9.08 -26.95 -0.67
C SER A 260 -8.45 -27.30 0.68
N PHE A 261 -9.26 -27.44 1.74
CA PHE A 261 -8.79 -27.89 3.06
C PHE A 261 -8.34 -29.36 3.08
N THR A 262 -9.00 -30.23 2.32
CA THR A 262 -8.57 -31.64 2.17
C THR A 262 -7.18 -31.73 1.54
N LYS A 263 -6.86 -30.88 0.55
CA LYS A 263 -5.51 -30.83 -0.04
C LYS A 263 -4.46 -30.48 1.02
N ILE A 264 -4.72 -29.47 1.84
CA ILE A 264 -3.81 -29.03 2.91
C ILE A 264 -3.65 -30.13 3.99
N GLN A 265 -4.71 -30.88 4.31
CA GLN A 265 -4.69 -32.00 5.27
C GLN A 265 -3.73 -33.13 4.85
N THR A 266 -3.50 -33.33 3.55
CA THR A 266 -2.60 -34.37 3.05
C THR A 266 -1.12 -33.99 3.12
N ASN A 267 -0.78 -32.79 3.60
CA ASN A 267 0.61 -32.36 3.74
C ASN A 267 1.33 -33.13 4.88
N GLU A 268 2.21 -34.05 4.51
CA GLU A 268 2.98 -34.88 5.46
C GLU A 268 3.91 -34.05 6.36
N LYS A 269 4.52 -32.98 5.84
CA LYS A 269 5.43 -32.14 6.62
C LYS A 269 4.74 -31.43 7.77
N LEU A 270 3.51 -30.96 7.56
CA LEU A 270 2.71 -30.34 8.62
C LEU A 270 2.50 -31.30 9.80
N LYS A 271 2.33 -32.60 9.52
CA LYS A 271 2.11 -33.64 10.54
C LYS A 271 3.37 -34.00 11.32
N THR A 272 4.57 -33.70 10.79
CA THR A 272 5.85 -34.00 11.46
C THR A 272 6.28 -32.98 12.51
N ILE A 273 5.67 -31.79 12.54
CA ILE A 273 6.03 -30.72 13.49
C ILE A 273 5.24 -30.92 14.78
N SER A 274 5.92 -30.91 15.93
CA SER A 274 5.25 -31.07 17.22
C SER A 274 4.37 -29.86 17.55
N LEU A 275 3.20 -30.06 18.18
CA LEU A 275 2.25 -28.98 18.44
C LEU A 275 2.83 -27.83 19.28
N GLY A 276 3.85 -28.09 20.11
CA GLY A 276 4.55 -27.04 20.89
C GLY A 276 5.60 -26.24 20.12
N GLU A 277 5.85 -26.55 18.84
CA GLU A 277 6.92 -25.93 18.06
C GLU A 277 6.42 -24.80 17.13
N SER A 278 7.30 -23.83 16.88
CA SER A 278 7.01 -22.72 15.96
C SER A 278 6.84 -23.21 14.52
N GLY A 279 5.63 -22.99 13.97
CA GLY A 279 5.24 -23.45 12.62
C GLY A 279 4.35 -24.70 12.63
N SER A 280 4.00 -25.22 13.81
CA SER A 280 2.96 -26.24 13.96
C SER A 280 1.56 -25.67 13.68
N LEU A 281 0.57 -26.54 13.46
CA LEU A 281 -0.82 -26.12 13.33
C LEU A 281 -1.33 -25.36 14.58
N ALA A 282 -1.00 -25.86 15.77
CA ALA A 282 -1.32 -25.18 17.03
C ALA A 282 -0.70 -23.78 17.10
N TRP A 283 0.56 -23.63 16.66
CA TRP A 283 1.21 -22.33 16.62
C TRP A 283 0.46 -21.34 15.70
N PHE A 284 0.05 -21.77 14.50
CA PHE A 284 -0.74 -20.90 13.60
C PHE A 284 -2.09 -20.49 14.22
N ILE A 285 -2.79 -21.45 14.84
CA ILE A 285 -4.06 -21.18 15.54
C ILE A 285 -3.85 -20.17 16.67
N GLU A 286 -2.84 -20.40 17.51
CA GLU A 286 -2.49 -19.54 18.64
C GLU A 286 -2.14 -18.12 18.17
N GLN A 287 -1.29 -17.97 17.15
CA GLN A 287 -0.92 -16.64 16.65
C GLN A 287 -2.12 -15.88 16.11
N LEU A 288 -3.01 -16.54 15.36
CA LEU A 288 -4.22 -15.92 14.84
C LEU A 288 -5.21 -15.57 15.95
N GLU A 289 -5.40 -16.45 16.93
CA GLU A 289 -6.28 -16.22 18.06
C GLU A 289 -5.79 -15.09 18.98
N LEU A 290 -4.49 -15.01 19.26
CA LEU A 290 -3.94 -14.02 20.19
C LEU A 290 -3.66 -12.68 19.52
N ARG A 291 -3.32 -12.66 18.22
CA ARG A 291 -2.87 -11.44 17.54
C ARG A 291 -3.87 -10.86 16.55
N ILE A 292 -4.69 -11.68 15.89
CA ILE A 292 -5.61 -11.22 14.84
C ILE A 292 -7.05 -11.16 15.35
N LEU A 293 -7.52 -12.22 16.02
CA LEU A 293 -8.91 -12.33 16.48
C LEU A 293 -9.34 -11.21 17.47
N PRO A 294 -8.50 -10.70 18.39
CA PRO A 294 -8.90 -9.59 19.27
C PRO A 294 -9.25 -8.33 18.48
N MET A 295 -8.62 -8.15 17.32
CA MET A 295 -8.89 -7.02 16.43
C MET A 295 -10.25 -7.13 15.72
N MET A 296 -10.81 -8.34 15.59
CA MET A 296 -12.09 -8.58 14.92
C MET A 296 -13.33 -8.15 15.76
N ASN A 297 -13.17 -7.85 17.06
CA ASN A 297 -14.29 -7.64 17.98
C ASN A 297 -14.57 -6.17 18.36
N HIS A 298 -13.85 -5.18 17.80
CA HIS A 298 -14.02 -3.75 18.13
C HIS A 298 -14.56 -2.92 16.96
N TYR A 299 -15.80 -2.42 17.10
CA TYR A 299 -16.58 -1.72 16.06
C TYR A 299 -15.90 -0.48 15.44
N GLU A 300 -14.98 0.17 16.15
CA GLU A 300 -14.24 1.33 15.64
C GLU A 300 -13.03 0.97 14.76
N TYR A 301 -12.56 -0.30 14.79
CA TYR A 301 -11.39 -0.81 14.04
C TYR A 301 -11.69 -2.10 13.25
N THR A 302 -12.94 -2.56 13.26
CA THR A 302 -13.37 -3.93 12.90
C THR A 302 -13.03 -4.38 11.48
N GLU A 303 -12.92 -3.47 10.52
CA GLU A 303 -12.72 -3.83 9.11
C GLU A 303 -11.25 -3.76 8.67
N ASP A 304 -10.41 -2.99 9.36
CA ASP A 304 -9.07 -2.69 8.86
C ASP A 304 -8.04 -3.77 9.22
N ALA A 305 -8.05 -4.26 10.45
CA ALA A 305 -7.05 -5.19 10.97
C ALA A 305 -6.92 -6.50 10.18
N LEU A 306 -8.03 -7.22 10.08
CA LEU A 306 -8.14 -8.47 9.33
C LEU A 306 -7.86 -8.22 7.85
N SER A 307 -8.38 -7.10 7.31
CA SER A 307 -8.16 -6.75 5.92
C SER A 307 -6.71 -6.49 5.61
N ILE A 308 -6.00 -5.76 6.48
CA ILE A 308 -4.57 -5.50 6.39
C ILE A 308 -3.82 -6.83 6.49
N PHE A 309 -4.08 -7.64 7.51
CA PHE A 309 -3.38 -8.91 7.70
C PHE A 309 -3.52 -9.83 6.49
N TYR A 310 -4.76 -10.07 6.06
CA TYR A 310 -5.04 -10.98 4.95
C TYR A 310 -4.53 -10.42 3.62
N HIS A 311 -4.66 -9.12 3.38
CA HIS A 311 -4.13 -8.47 2.17
C HIS A 311 -2.60 -8.55 2.12
N GLU A 312 -1.90 -8.23 3.21
CA GLU A 312 -0.44 -8.37 3.30
C GLU A 312 -0.04 -9.84 3.17
N PHE A 313 -0.82 -10.77 3.72
CA PHE A 313 -0.55 -12.20 3.61
C PHE A 313 -0.69 -12.71 2.15
N ILE A 314 -1.73 -12.29 1.41
CA ILE A 314 -1.87 -12.59 -0.02
C ILE A 314 -0.70 -11.97 -0.80
N LYS A 315 -0.32 -10.72 -0.49
CA LYS A 315 0.81 -10.02 -1.12
C LYS A 315 2.16 -10.74 -0.89
N TYR A 316 2.37 -11.39 0.25
CA TYR A 316 3.58 -12.20 0.45
C TYR A 316 3.50 -13.57 -0.24
N SER A 317 2.30 -14.14 -0.36
CA SER A 317 2.04 -15.49 -0.91
C SER A 317 2.17 -15.62 -2.43
N GLY A 318 2.80 -14.68 -3.12
CA GLY A 318 3.11 -14.84 -4.54
C GLY A 318 4.11 -13.84 -5.10
N GLY A 319 4.80 -13.09 -4.23
CA GLY A 319 5.03 -11.68 -4.55
C GLY A 319 3.69 -11.02 -4.87
N ASP A 320 3.66 -10.01 -5.73
CA ASP A 320 2.46 -9.27 -6.16
C ASP A 320 1.47 -10.07 -7.02
N GLY A 321 1.21 -11.33 -6.64
CA GLY A 321 0.31 -12.27 -7.29
C GLY A 321 0.95 -13.09 -8.42
N LYS A 322 2.25 -12.93 -8.72
CA LYS A 322 2.94 -13.72 -9.77
C LYS A 322 2.89 -15.23 -9.51
N GLY A 323 3.04 -15.67 -8.26
CA GLY A 323 2.88 -17.08 -7.87
C GLY A 323 1.42 -17.58 -7.90
N LEU A 324 0.46 -16.66 -7.92
CA LEU A 324 -0.98 -16.91 -8.01
C LEU A 324 -1.52 -16.74 -9.45
N GLY A 325 -0.69 -16.23 -10.38
CA GLY A 325 -1.10 -15.89 -11.75
C GLY A 325 -1.95 -14.62 -11.87
N ILE A 326 -2.02 -13.77 -10.84
CA ILE A 326 -2.87 -12.57 -10.80
C ILE A 326 -2.06 -11.30 -10.53
N VAL A 327 -2.60 -10.15 -10.91
CA VAL A 327 -2.10 -8.84 -10.45
C VAL A 327 -3.05 -8.34 -9.36
N LEU A 328 -2.56 -8.26 -8.12
CA LEU A 328 -3.36 -7.77 -7.00
C LEU A 328 -3.58 -6.26 -7.11
N THR A 329 -4.84 -5.83 -7.09
CA THR A 329 -5.18 -4.40 -7.06
C THR A 329 -4.79 -3.80 -5.69
N PRO A 330 -3.90 -2.79 -5.64
CA PRO A 330 -3.49 -2.15 -4.40
C PRO A 330 -4.67 -1.49 -3.67
N LYS A 331 -4.67 -1.51 -2.33
CA LYS A 331 -5.74 -0.93 -1.49
C LYS A 331 -6.04 0.54 -1.83
N HIS A 332 -5.01 1.37 -2.02
CA HIS A 332 -5.21 2.79 -2.32
C HIS A 332 -5.92 2.99 -3.67
N LEU A 333 -5.65 2.13 -4.66
CA LEU A 333 -6.34 2.15 -5.94
C LEU A 333 -7.79 1.67 -5.82
N THR A 334 -8.05 0.60 -5.05
CA THR A 334 -9.44 0.14 -4.83
C THR A 334 -10.28 1.19 -4.12
N GLU A 335 -9.71 1.89 -3.13
CA GLU A 335 -10.37 3.00 -2.44
C GLU A 335 -10.68 4.17 -3.38
N PHE A 336 -9.69 4.61 -4.15
CA PHE A 336 -9.86 5.71 -5.11
C PHE A 336 -10.94 5.39 -6.15
N MET A 337 -10.95 4.18 -6.71
CA MET A 337 -11.97 3.77 -7.68
C MET A 337 -13.37 3.66 -7.06
N CYS A 338 -13.48 3.25 -5.79
CA CYS A 338 -14.75 3.29 -5.06
C CYS A 338 -15.26 4.72 -4.87
N ASP A 339 -14.36 5.67 -4.55
CA ASP A 339 -14.69 7.09 -4.42
C ASP A 339 -15.14 7.69 -5.77
N LEU A 340 -14.43 7.39 -6.87
CA LEU A 340 -14.84 7.78 -8.22
C LEU A 340 -16.21 7.20 -8.63
N GLY A 341 -16.55 6.02 -8.09
CA GLY A 341 -17.83 5.37 -8.29
C GLY A 341 -18.97 5.92 -7.43
N GLU A 342 -18.71 6.99 -6.67
CA GLU A 342 -19.68 7.66 -5.79
C GLU A 342 -20.34 6.68 -4.79
N ILE A 343 -19.53 5.76 -4.26
CA ILE A 343 -20.02 4.67 -3.43
C ILE A 343 -20.70 5.18 -2.16
N ASN A 344 -21.85 4.62 -1.83
CA ASN A 344 -22.59 4.92 -0.62
C ASN A 344 -23.42 3.72 -0.17
N LYS A 345 -24.08 3.84 0.98
CA LYS A 345 -24.87 2.74 1.58
C LYS A 345 -26.00 2.19 0.70
N ASN A 346 -26.45 2.92 -0.33
CA ASN A 346 -27.50 2.47 -1.26
C ASN A 346 -26.96 1.84 -2.55
N THR A 347 -25.64 1.81 -2.73
CA THR A 347 -25.01 1.28 -3.95
C THR A 347 -25.14 -0.24 -4.02
N ASN A 348 -25.53 -0.79 -5.17
CA ASN A 348 -25.38 -2.22 -5.48
C ASN A 348 -24.13 -2.40 -6.34
N VAL A 349 -23.15 -3.14 -5.82
CA VAL A 349 -21.80 -3.27 -6.39
C VAL A 349 -21.62 -4.62 -7.07
N LEU A 350 -21.01 -4.60 -8.25
CA LEU A 350 -20.57 -5.79 -8.98
C LEU A 350 -19.10 -5.66 -9.37
N ASP A 351 -18.37 -6.78 -9.27
CA ASP A 351 -17.09 -6.97 -9.94
C ASP A 351 -17.14 -8.28 -10.73
N ILE A 352 -17.13 -8.19 -12.06
CA ILE A 352 -17.27 -9.37 -12.92
C ILE A 352 -15.96 -10.16 -13.12
N CYS A 353 -14.85 -9.68 -12.55
CA CYS A 353 -13.54 -10.36 -12.54
C CYS A 353 -12.92 -10.21 -11.15
N CYS A 354 -13.62 -10.66 -10.11
CA CYS A 354 -13.36 -10.17 -8.76
C CYS A 354 -12.05 -10.66 -8.15
N GLY A 355 -11.40 -11.68 -8.70
CA GLY A 355 -10.15 -12.25 -8.17
C GLY A 355 -10.31 -12.60 -6.70
N SER A 356 -9.42 -12.10 -5.85
CA SER A 356 -9.52 -12.27 -4.38
C SER A 356 -10.58 -11.40 -3.69
N ALA A 357 -11.49 -10.75 -4.43
CA ALA A 357 -12.54 -9.84 -3.94
C ALA A 357 -12.05 -8.51 -3.33
N SER A 358 -10.89 -7.99 -3.72
CA SER A 358 -10.31 -6.77 -3.13
C SER A 358 -11.21 -5.52 -3.31
N PHE A 359 -11.82 -5.35 -4.48
CA PHE A 359 -12.80 -4.27 -4.69
C PHE A 359 -14.05 -4.46 -3.84
N LEU A 360 -14.60 -5.67 -3.79
CA LEU A 360 -15.82 -5.98 -3.04
C LEU A 360 -15.64 -5.74 -1.53
N VAL A 361 -14.48 -6.12 -0.98
CA VAL A 361 -14.11 -5.85 0.41
C VAL A 361 -14.02 -4.35 0.66
N THR A 362 -13.32 -3.62 -0.21
CA THR A 362 -13.14 -2.16 -0.06
C THR A 362 -14.49 -1.44 -0.14
N ALA A 363 -15.32 -1.85 -1.10
CA ALA A 363 -16.65 -1.32 -1.31
C ALA A 363 -17.55 -1.53 -0.10
N MET A 364 -17.65 -2.78 0.38
CA MET A 364 -18.43 -3.13 1.57
C MET A 364 -18.01 -2.29 2.79
N ALA A 365 -16.71 -2.13 3.01
CA ALA A 365 -16.20 -1.37 4.14
C ALA A 365 -16.61 0.12 4.09
N LYS A 366 -16.44 0.75 2.92
CA LYS A 366 -16.84 2.15 2.71
C LYS A 366 -18.35 2.34 2.87
N MET A 367 -19.15 1.38 2.41
CA MET A 367 -20.61 1.42 2.55
C MET A 367 -21.06 1.28 4.01
N CYS A 368 -20.42 0.39 4.78
CA CYS A 368 -20.73 0.17 6.19
C CYS A 368 -20.38 1.38 7.08
N LYS A 369 -19.33 2.13 6.75
CA LYS A 369 -18.81 3.24 7.58
C LYS A 369 -19.86 4.30 7.95
N ASN A 370 -20.83 4.57 7.06
CA ASN A 370 -21.89 5.57 7.26
C ASN A 370 -23.29 4.95 7.35
N ALA A 371 -23.39 3.65 7.63
CA ALA A 371 -24.63 2.89 7.66
C ALA A 371 -25.04 2.55 9.10
N ASN A 372 -26.35 2.49 9.36
CA ASN A 372 -26.89 1.98 10.63
C ASN A 372 -26.87 0.44 10.68
N ALA A 373 -27.21 -0.15 11.82
CA ALA A 373 -27.13 -1.61 12.02
C ALA A 373 -27.97 -2.42 11.00
N GLU A 374 -29.17 -1.95 10.65
CA GLU A 374 -30.04 -2.62 9.68
C GLU A 374 -29.48 -2.50 8.25
N GLU A 375 -29.03 -1.29 7.89
CA GLU A 375 -28.38 -1.02 6.62
C GLU A 375 -27.11 -1.87 6.44
N ILE A 376 -26.28 -2.01 7.47
CA ILE A 376 -25.08 -2.87 7.46
C ILE A 376 -25.45 -4.32 7.14
N VAL A 377 -26.52 -4.84 7.76
CA VAL A 377 -26.99 -6.21 7.48
C VAL A 377 -27.46 -6.33 6.02
N ASN A 378 -28.17 -5.34 5.50
CA ASN A 378 -28.62 -5.34 4.11
C ASN A 378 -27.47 -5.23 3.10
N ILE A 379 -26.51 -4.33 3.33
CA ILE A 379 -25.31 -4.14 2.51
C ILE A 379 -24.60 -5.47 2.34
N LYS A 380 -24.29 -6.11 3.47
CA LYS A 380 -23.60 -7.40 3.53
C LYS A 380 -24.38 -8.45 2.74
N LYS A 381 -25.65 -8.66 3.08
CA LYS A 381 -26.45 -9.75 2.49
C LYS A 381 -26.78 -9.56 1.01
N ASN A 382 -27.03 -8.33 0.55
CA ASN A 382 -27.76 -8.10 -0.71
C ASN A 382 -27.05 -7.19 -1.72
N GLN A 383 -26.06 -6.38 -1.32
CA GLN A 383 -25.55 -5.30 -2.18
C GLN A 383 -24.17 -5.56 -2.78
N ILE A 384 -23.47 -6.61 -2.36
CA ILE A 384 -22.11 -6.94 -2.83
C ILE A 384 -22.16 -8.21 -3.67
N HIS A 385 -21.76 -8.14 -4.94
CA HIS A 385 -21.80 -9.23 -5.92
C HIS A 385 -20.48 -9.37 -6.68
N GLY A 386 -20.11 -10.59 -7.07
CA GLY A 386 -18.89 -10.82 -7.84
C GLY A 386 -18.98 -12.01 -8.80
N VAL A 387 -18.15 -12.04 -9.84
CA VAL A 387 -17.96 -13.20 -10.72
C VAL A 387 -16.48 -13.52 -10.80
N GLU A 388 -16.14 -14.80 -10.72
CA GLU A 388 -14.77 -15.30 -10.88
C GLU A 388 -14.78 -16.62 -11.66
N LEU A 389 -13.90 -16.73 -12.65
CA LEU A 389 -13.80 -17.89 -13.53
C LEU A 389 -12.88 -18.96 -12.96
N ASP A 390 -11.76 -18.57 -12.33
CA ASP A 390 -10.80 -19.51 -11.77
C ASP A 390 -11.30 -20.06 -10.42
N MET A 391 -11.33 -21.38 -10.30
CA MET A 391 -11.88 -22.05 -9.11
C MET A 391 -11.09 -21.75 -7.82
N ASP A 392 -9.76 -21.61 -7.92
CA ASP A 392 -8.92 -21.32 -6.76
C ASP A 392 -9.14 -19.86 -6.30
N LEU A 393 -9.17 -18.92 -7.26
CA LEU A 393 -9.47 -17.51 -6.98
C LEU A 393 -10.89 -17.31 -6.46
N TYR A 394 -11.86 -18.02 -7.02
CA TYR A 394 -13.24 -18.03 -6.54
C TYR A 394 -13.33 -18.50 -5.08
N THR A 395 -12.59 -19.56 -4.74
CA THR A 395 -12.51 -20.07 -3.37
C THR A 395 -11.86 -19.03 -2.45
N LEU A 396 -10.79 -18.38 -2.90
CA LEU A 396 -10.13 -17.30 -2.18
C LEU A 396 -11.08 -16.12 -1.92
N ALA A 397 -11.83 -15.71 -2.95
CA ALA A 397 -12.79 -14.62 -2.91
C ALA A 397 -13.89 -14.86 -1.87
N ILE A 398 -14.55 -16.02 -1.95
CA ILE A 398 -15.60 -16.41 -1.02
C ILE A 398 -15.06 -16.44 0.40
N THR A 399 -13.93 -17.10 0.58
CA THR A 399 -13.33 -17.23 1.90
C THR A 399 -12.98 -15.86 2.49
N ASN A 400 -12.45 -14.94 1.68
CA ASN A 400 -12.16 -13.57 2.06
C ASN A 400 -13.43 -12.81 2.51
N MET A 401 -14.55 -13.01 1.82
CA MET A 401 -15.84 -12.38 2.17
C MET A 401 -16.47 -12.98 3.44
N ILE A 402 -16.41 -14.31 3.61
CA ILE A 402 -16.97 -15.02 4.77
C ILE A 402 -16.32 -14.56 6.07
N ILE A 403 -14.98 -14.41 6.10
CA ILE A 403 -14.29 -13.99 7.33
C ILE A 403 -14.72 -12.58 7.74
N ARG A 404 -15.14 -11.74 6.78
CA ARG A 404 -15.71 -10.40 7.04
C ARG A 404 -17.22 -10.41 7.31
N LYS A 405 -17.82 -11.60 7.37
CA LYS A 405 -19.23 -11.82 7.66
C LYS A 405 -20.12 -11.04 6.70
N ASP A 406 -19.81 -11.12 5.41
CA ASP A 406 -20.66 -10.56 4.35
C ASP A 406 -22.05 -11.22 4.32
N GLY A 407 -22.24 -12.38 4.95
CA GLY A 407 -23.55 -12.91 5.30
C GLY A 407 -24.31 -13.60 4.18
N LYS A 408 -23.78 -13.64 2.94
CA LYS A 408 -24.41 -14.39 1.82
C LYS A 408 -23.45 -14.79 0.70
N SER A 409 -22.29 -14.14 0.59
CA SER A 409 -21.26 -14.36 -0.43
C SER A 409 -21.85 -14.46 -1.83
N ASN A 410 -22.44 -13.38 -2.34
CA ASN A 410 -23.00 -13.35 -3.70
C ASN A 410 -21.92 -13.32 -4.80
N ILE A 411 -20.90 -14.17 -4.66
CA ILE A 411 -19.89 -14.45 -5.68
C ILE A 411 -20.35 -15.67 -6.49
N PHE A 412 -20.25 -15.57 -7.81
CA PHE A 412 -20.66 -16.60 -8.77
C PHE A 412 -19.41 -17.16 -9.46
N HIS A 413 -19.30 -18.49 -9.51
CA HIS A 413 -18.24 -19.15 -10.26
C HIS A 413 -18.68 -19.31 -11.72
N GLY A 414 -17.88 -18.80 -12.65
CA GLY A 414 -18.10 -18.96 -14.09
C GLY A 414 -17.60 -17.81 -14.93
N ASP A 415 -17.84 -17.92 -16.23
CA ASP A 415 -17.48 -16.90 -17.21
C ASP A 415 -18.47 -15.72 -17.15
N CYS A 416 -17.95 -14.50 -16.99
CA CYS A 416 -18.74 -13.27 -17.00
C CYS A 416 -19.44 -12.98 -18.34
N PHE A 417 -19.05 -13.65 -19.42
CA PHE A 417 -19.72 -13.62 -20.72
C PHE A 417 -20.85 -14.65 -20.86
N ASP A 418 -21.00 -15.60 -19.93
CA ASP A 418 -22.06 -16.62 -19.97
C ASP A 418 -23.46 -15.96 -19.76
N PRO A 419 -24.41 -16.11 -20.71
CA PRO A 419 -25.78 -15.63 -20.56
C PRO A 419 -26.50 -16.13 -19.30
N LYS A 420 -26.14 -17.30 -18.77
CA LYS A 420 -26.70 -17.83 -17.52
C LYS A 420 -26.29 -16.99 -16.32
N ILE A 421 -25.02 -16.59 -16.24
CA ILE A 421 -24.50 -15.70 -15.19
C ILE A 421 -25.15 -14.32 -15.33
N PHE A 422 -25.24 -13.81 -16.56
CA PHE A 422 -25.95 -12.55 -16.85
C PHE A 422 -27.38 -12.52 -16.34
N ASN A 423 -28.18 -13.55 -16.64
CA ASN A 423 -29.58 -13.63 -16.24
C ASN A 423 -29.78 -13.77 -14.72
N GLN A 424 -28.78 -14.28 -13.99
CA GLN A 424 -28.83 -14.36 -12.53
C GLN A 424 -28.53 -13.01 -11.86
N ILE A 425 -27.57 -12.26 -12.40
CA ILE A 425 -27.08 -11.01 -11.78
C ILE A 425 -27.89 -9.79 -12.22
N SER A 426 -28.39 -9.76 -13.46
CA SER A 426 -29.22 -8.64 -13.97
C SER A 426 -30.43 -8.31 -13.09
N LYS A 427 -30.94 -9.28 -12.33
CA LYS A 427 -32.04 -9.13 -11.36
C LYS A 427 -31.64 -8.45 -10.04
N LYS A 428 -30.36 -8.09 -9.85
CA LYS A 428 -29.80 -7.54 -8.61
C LYS A 428 -29.73 -6.01 -8.58
N ASN A 429 -30.23 -5.33 -9.64
CA ASN A 429 -30.28 -3.87 -9.72
C ASN A 429 -28.92 -3.19 -9.45
N ILE A 430 -27.86 -3.71 -10.07
CA ILE A 430 -26.49 -3.21 -9.89
C ILE A 430 -26.38 -1.76 -10.36
N THR A 431 -25.82 -0.89 -9.52
CA THR A 431 -25.66 0.55 -9.82
C THR A 431 -24.21 0.95 -10.04
N LEU A 432 -23.26 0.16 -9.53
CA LEU A 432 -21.82 0.40 -9.66
C LEU A 432 -21.08 -0.88 -10.05
N GLY A 433 -20.34 -0.84 -11.14
CA GLY A 433 -19.34 -1.83 -11.50
C GLY A 433 -17.93 -1.36 -11.13
N LEU A 434 -17.15 -2.21 -10.48
CA LEU A 434 -15.72 -2.00 -10.23
C LEU A 434 -14.96 -3.14 -10.90
N ILE A 435 -13.92 -2.86 -11.68
CA ILE A 435 -13.23 -3.94 -12.41
C ILE A 435 -11.74 -3.66 -12.63
N ASN A 436 -10.94 -4.70 -12.44
CA ASN A 436 -9.59 -4.85 -12.97
C ASN A 436 -9.59 -6.12 -13.84
N PRO A 437 -9.87 -6.02 -15.16
CA PRO A 437 -10.02 -7.19 -16.02
C PRO A 437 -8.67 -7.90 -16.22
N PRO A 438 -8.66 -9.18 -16.65
CA PRO A 438 -7.43 -9.83 -17.05
C PRO A 438 -6.80 -9.09 -18.25
N TYR A 439 -5.48 -8.89 -18.23
CA TYR A 439 -4.78 -8.15 -19.28
C TYR A 439 -4.23 -9.08 -20.36
N SER A 440 -4.19 -8.59 -21.60
CA SER A 440 -3.52 -9.23 -22.74
C SER A 440 -3.99 -10.68 -23.00
N GLN A 441 -5.28 -10.97 -22.82
CA GLN A 441 -5.85 -12.26 -23.19
C GLN A 441 -5.94 -12.38 -24.72
N GLU A 442 -5.87 -13.62 -25.23
CA GLU A 442 -5.89 -13.88 -26.67
C GLU A 442 -7.30 -13.73 -27.28
N ASP A 443 -8.34 -14.00 -26.49
CA ASP A 443 -9.73 -14.11 -26.92
C ASP A 443 -10.54 -12.82 -26.71
N LYS A 444 -10.30 -12.10 -25.60
CA LYS A 444 -11.03 -10.91 -25.19
C LYS A 444 -10.10 -9.80 -24.73
N ASN A 445 -10.25 -8.61 -25.30
CA ASN A 445 -9.51 -7.45 -24.83
C ASN A 445 -10.18 -6.78 -23.62
N GLU A 446 -9.43 -5.94 -22.92
CA GLU A 446 -9.85 -5.31 -21.66
C GLU A 446 -11.11 -4.44 -21.83
N LEU A 447 -11.29 -3.79 -22.99
CA LEU A 447 -12.48 -2.97 -23.25
C LEU A 447 -13.73 -3.82 -23.52
N GLU A 448 -13.59 -5.06 -23.99
CA GLU A 448 -14.74 -5.99 -24.10
C GLU A 448 -15.24 -6.42 -22.72
N PHE A 449 -14.36 -6.58 -21.73
CA PHE A 449 -14.77 -6.79 -20.34
C PHE A 449 -15.49 -5.56 -19.78
N VAL A 450 -15.02 -4.34 -20.09
CA VAL A 450 -15.72 -3.10 -19.70
C VAL A 450 -17.10 -3.01 -20.35
N GLU A 451 -17.19 -3.29 -21.65
CA GLU A 451 -18.46 -3.35 -22.39
C GLU A 451 -19.40 -4.40 -21.80
N GLN A 452 -18.88 -5.57 -21.45
CA GLN A 452 -19.65 -6.64 -20.81
C GLN A 452 -20.14 -6.21 -19.42
N HIS A 453 -19.30 -5.60 -18.61
CA HIS A 453 -19.67 -5.09 -17.28
C HIS A 453 -20.80 -4.08 -17.39
N LEU A 454 -20.71 -3.13 -18.32
CA LEU A 454 -21.72 -2.11 -18.56
C LEU A 454 -23.10 -2.70 -18.89
N LYS A 455 -23.21 -3.92 -19.45
CA LYS A 455 -24.51 -4.59 -19.66
C LYS A 455 -25.18 -5.04 -18.36
N TYR A 456 -24.41 -5.33 -17.30
CA TYR A 456 -24.94 -5.73 -16.01
C TYR A 456 -25.47 -4.56 -15.18
N ILE A 457 -25.08 -3.33 -15.53
CA ILE A 457 -25.36 -2.12 -14.75
C ILE A 457 -26.71 -1.53 -15.16
N GLN A 458 -27.46 -1.03 -14.18
CA GLN A 458 -28.70 -0.31 -14.43
C GLN A 458 -28.46 0.98 -15.26
N PRO A 459 -29.44 1.47 -16.03
CA PRO A 459 -29.31 2.72 -16.75
C PRO A 459 -28.83 3.86 -15.85
N ARG A 460 -27.86 4.65 -16.35
CA ARG A 460 -27.17 5.74 -15.63
C ARG A 460 -26.27 5.34 -14.46
N GLY A 461 -26.18 4.06 -14.12
CA GLY A 461 -25.17 3.56 -13.18
C GLY A 461 -23.76 3.71 -13.73
N LEU A 462 -22.76 3.48 -12.88
CA LEU A 462 -21.36 3.72 -13.21
C LEU A 462 -20.57 2.41 -13.34
N VAL A 463 -19.54 2.42 -14.19
CA VAL A 463 -18.46 1.42 -14.16
C VAL A 463 -17.14 2.16 -14.03
N VAL A 464 -16.35 1.81 -13.01
CA VAL A 464 -14.99 2.30 -12.82
C VAL A 464 -14.02 1.15 -13.12
N ALA A 465 -13.25 1.30 -14.19
CA ALA A 465 -12.39 0.25 -14.73
C ALA A 465 -10.93 0.69 -14.73
N VAL A 466 -10.03 -0.12 -14.18
CA VAL A 466 -8.59 0.05 -14.39
C VAL A 466 -8.13 -0.82 -15.55
N VAL A 467 -7.59 -0.21 -16.60
CA VAL A 467 -7.17 -0.88 -17.83
C VAL A 467 -5.78 -0.41 -18.25
N PRO A 468 -5.01 -1.19 -19.04
CA PRO A 468 -3.73 -0.74 -19.58
C PRO A 468 -3.88 0.58 -20.36
N LYS A 469 -2.90 1.48 -20.27
CA LYS A 469 -2.93 2.77 -21.01
C LYS A 469 -3.13 2.56 -22.52
N SER A 470 -2.71 1.42 -23.07
CA SER A 470 -2.94 1.07 -24.48
C SER A 470 -4.40 1.00 -24.89
N SER A 471 -5.31 0.71 -23.95
CA SER A 471 -6.76 0.70 -24.20
C SER A 471 -7.33 2.11 -24.38
N ALA A 472 -6.63 3.12 -23.85
CA ALA A 472 -6.97 4.53 -24.01
C ALA A 472 -6.41 5.16 -25.30
N ILE A 473 -5.42 4.52 -25.96
CA ILE A 473 -4.81 5.03 -27.20
C ILE A 473 -5.73 4.70 -28.38
N GLY A 474 -6.26 5.72 -29.07
CA GLY A 474 -7.29 5.59 -30.12
C GLY A 474 -6.91 4.76 -31.36
N THR A 475 -5.66 4.29 -31.45
CA THR A 475 -5.21 3.42 -32.55
C THR A 475 -5.54 1.93 -32.33
N LYS A 476 -5.92 1.52 -31.12
CA LYS A 476 -6.30 0.12 -30.80
C LYS A 476 -7.78 -0.01 -30.47
N TYR A 477 -8.32 -1.21 -30.68
CA TYR A 477 -9.70 -1.59 -30.31
C TYR A 477 -10.80 -0.68 -30.86
N LYS A 478 -10.61 -0.12 -32.07
CA LYS A 478 -11.51 0.89 -32.67
C LYS A 478 -12.98 0.50 -32.63
N GLU A 479 -13.31 -0.73 -33.02
CA GLU A 479 -14.68 -1.24 -33.03
C GLU A 479 -15.31 -1.28 -31.63
N VAL A 480 -14.55 -1.73 -30.61
CA VAL A 480 -15.05 -1.79 -29.22
C VAL A 480 -15.28 -0.39 -28.68
N ARG A 481 -14.38 0.55 -29.00
CA ARG A 481 -14.47 1.96 -28.59
C ARG A 481 -15.68 2.65 -29.19
N GLU A 482 -15.95 2.39 -30.48
CA GLU A 482 -17.14 2.88 -31.16
C GLU A 482 -18.42 2.35 -30.50
N ARG A 483 -18.50 1.03 -30.25
CA ARG A 483 -19.67 0.43 -29.58
C ARG A 483 -19.86 0.96 -28.16
N LEU A 484 -18.78 1.15 -27.41
CA LEU A 484 -18.81 1.75 -26.08
C LEU A 484 -19.42 3.15 -26.13
N MET A 485 -18.88 4.06 -26.94
CA MET A 485 -19.40 5.43 -27.02
C MET A 485 -20.80 5.52 -27.63
N ARG A 486 -21.18 4.60 -28.52
CA ARG A 486 -22.54 4.55 -29.08
C ARG A 486 -23.59 4.25 -28.00
N ASN A 487 -23.25 3.48 -26.98
CA ASN A 487 -24.20 2.98 -25.98
C ASN A 487 -23.99 3.56 -24.57
N HIS A 488 -22.80 4.11 -24.29
CA HIS A 488 -22.32 4.48 -22.97
C HIS A 488 -21.53 5.80 -23.04
N THR A 489 -21.44 6.50 -21.91
CA THR A 489 -20.77 7.80 -21.84
C THR A 489 -19.47 7.66 -21.05
N LEU A 490 -18.34 8.01 -21.67
CA LEU A 490 -17.07 8.19 -20.96
C LEU A 490 -17.15 9.48 -20.12
N LYS A 491 -17.09 9.35 -18.79
CA LYS A 491 -17.20 10.47 -17.84
C LYS A 491 -15.84 11.03 -17.45
N ALA A 492 -14.87 10.14 -17.24
CA ALA A 492 -13.50 10.53 -16.94
C ALA A 492 -12.46 9.47 -17.28
N VAL A 493 -11.22 9.90 -17.49
CA VAL A 493 -10.03 9.03 -17.51
C VAL A 493 -8.90 9.61 -16.66
N PHE A 494 -8.28 8.77 -15.84
CA PHE A 494 -7.14 9.10 -14.99
C PHE A 494 -5.92 8.29 -15.40
N SER A 495 -4.85 8.96 -15.80
CA SER A 495 -3.55 8.32 -16.05
C SER A 495 -2.85 8.04 -14.73
N MET A 496 -2.60 6.77 -14.40
CA MET A 496 -2.05 6.37 -13.09
C MET A 496 -0.50 6.29 -13.10
N PRO A 497 0.15 6.20 -11.92
CA PRO A 497 1.60 6.04 -11.83
C PRO A 497 2.07 4.76 -12.53
N GLU A 498 3.23 4.80 -13.18
CA GLU A 498 3.76 3.67 -13.95
C GLU A 498 4.09 2.45 -13.08
N ASP A 499 4.30 2.66 -11.78
CA ASP A 499 4.70 1.65 -10.83
C ASP A 499 3.60 1.32 -9.82
N ILE A 500 2.33 1.68 -10.10
CA ILE A 500 1.20 1.41 -9.20
C ILE A 500 1.04 -0.08 -8.90
N PHE A 501 1.34 -0.95 -9.87
CA PHE A 501 1.36 -2.40 -9.75
C PHE A 501 2.77 -2.98 -9.52
N TYR A 502 3.73 -2.17 -9.06
CA TYR A 502 5.11 -2.60 -8.77
C TYR A 502 5.11 -3.91 -7.99
N PRO A 503 5.92 -4.92 -8.37
CA PRO A 503 7.01 -4.90 -9.35
C PRO A 503 6.59 -5.22 -10.78
N THR A 504 5.30 -5.32 -11.07
CA THR A 504 4.80 -5.44 -12.43
C THR A 504 4.84 -4.08 -13.11
N GLY A 505 5.39 -4.01 -14.33
CA GLY A 505 5.61 -2.76 -15.07
C GLY A 505 4.45 -2.34 -15.98
N VAL A 506 3.22 -2.75 -15.66
CA VAL A 506 2.05 -2.42 -16.50
C VAL A 506 1.56 -1.02 -16.15
N MET A 507 1.66 -0.11 -17.13
CA MET A 507 1.10 1.23 -17.04
C MET A 507 -0.41 1.21 -17.30
N VAL A 508 -1.19 1.78 -16.40
CA VAL A 508 -2.66 1.75 -16.45
C VAL A 508 -3.29 3.13 -16.44
N SER A 509 -4.56 3.15 -16.81
CA SER A 509 -5.49 4.27 -16.65
C SER A 509 -6.77 3.79 -15.99
N VAL A 510 -7.41 4.63 -15.19
CA VAL A 510 -8.74 4.39 -14.63
C VAL A 510 -9.77 5.13 -15.47
N MET A 511 -10.80 4.43 -15.96
CA MET A 511 -11.89 5.01 -16.75
C MET A 511 -13.20 4.94 -15.96
N VAL A 512 -13.94 6.04 -15.95
CA VAL A 512 -15.30 6.12 -15.38
C VAL A 512 -16.30 6.18 -16.54
N TRP A 513 -17.16 5.18 -16.63
CA TRP A 513 -18.21 5.05 -17.64
C TRP A 513 -19.58 5.17 -17.01
N GLN A 514 -20.50 5.82 -17.70
CA GLN A 514 -21.92 5.82 -17.37
C GLN A 514 -22.68 4.89 -18.30
N ALA A 515 -23.42 3.94 -17.71
CA ALA A 515 -24.13 2.89 -18.41
C ALA A 515 -25.37 3.41 -19.16
N HIS A 516 -25.63 2.80 -20.32
CA HIS A 516 -26.83 3.01 -21.15
C HIS A 516 -27.18 4.46 -21.47
N THR A 517 -26.16 5.31 -21.61
CA THR A 517 -26.32 6.70 -22.03
C THR A 517 -25.32 6.94 -23.16
N PRO A 518 -25.76 7.10 -24.43
CA PRO A 518 -24.87 7.37 -25.55
C PRO A 518 -23.95 8.58 -25.27
N HIS A 519 -22.68 8.46 -25.66
CA HIS A 519 -21.70 9.52 -25.47
C HIS A 519 -22.06 10.73 -26.34
N ASP A 520 -22.04 11.91 -25.72
CA ASP A 520 -22.21 13.19 -26.41
C ASP A 520 -20.83 13.82 -26.63
N SER A 521 -20.27 13.63 -27.82
CA SER A 521 -18.95 14.16 -28.19
C SER A 521 -18.88 15.69 -28.25
N THR A 522 -19.98 16.41 -27.99
CA THR A 522 -19.96 17.88 -27.84
C THR A 522 -19.79 18.31 -26.38
N LYS A 523 -19.88 17.37 -25.43
CA LYS A 523 -19.68 17.63 -24.00
C LYS A 523 -18.28 17.19 -23.56
N PRO A 524 -17.62 17.96 -22.68
CA PRO A 524 -16.28 17.63 -22.24
C PRO A 524 -16.28 16.39 -21.33
N THR A 525 -15.35 15.49 -21.62
CA THR A 525 -14.90 14.42 -20.72
C THR A 525 -13.79 14.96 -19.81
N PHE A 526 -13.75 14.53 -18.55
CA PHE A 526 -12.70 14.91 -17.62
C PHE A 526 -11.47 14.01 -17.74
N PHE A 527 -10.28 14.60 -17.80
CA PHE A 527 -9.02 13.87 -17.82
C PHE A 527 -8.13 14.30 -16.66
N GLY A 528 -7.57 13.35 -15.92
CA GLY A 528 -6.64 13.59 -14.81
C GLY A 528 -5.31 12.89 -15.04
N TYR A 529 -4.21 13.55 -14.72
CA TYR A 529 -2.84 13.03 -14.80
C TYR A 529 -2.32 12.70 -13.40
N TYR A 530 -2.73 11.54 -12.91
CA TYR A 530 -2.39 11.01 -11.59
C TYR A 530 -1.06 10.25 -11.62
N ALA A 531 0.00 10.83 -12.18
CA ALA A 531 1.28 10.12 -12.34
C ALA A 531 2.09 9.99 -11.04
N ASP A 532 1.79 10.81 -10.02
CA ASP A 532 2.39 10.75 -8.68
C ASP A 532 1.29 10.64 -7.62
N ASP A 533 1.34 9.58 -6.82
CA ASP A 533 0.43 9.32 -5.70
C ASP A 533 1.13 9.40 -4.33
N GLY A 534 2.40 9.84 -4.29
CA GLY A 534 3.19 10.00 -3.07
C GLY A 534 3.81 8.71 -2.52
N PHE A 535 3.52 7.54 -3.10
CA PHE A 535 4.11 6.28 -2.67
C PHE A 535 5.54 6.12 -3.16
N VAL A 536 6.37 5.47 -2.36
CA VAL A 536 7.78 5.22 -2.67
C VAL A 536 8.18 3.76 -2.45
N LYS A 537 9.17 3.29 -3.21
CA LYS A 537 9.74 1.94 -3.07
C LYS A 537 10.70 1.89 -1.88
N ARG A 538 10.51 0.92 -0.97
CA ARG A 538 11.37 0.66 0.19
C ARG A 538 11.82 -0.80 0.21
N LYS A 539 13.09 -1.02 0.58
CA LYS A 539 13.70 -2.36 0.65
C LYS A 539 12.88 -3.26 1.59
N LYS A 540 12.53 -4.47 1.12
CA LYS A 540 11.68 -5.48 1.82
C LYS A 540 10.21 -5.10 2.08
N MET A 541 9.80 -3.84 1.87
CA MET A 541 8.43 -3.38 2.13
C MET A 541 7.61 -3.15 0.84
N GLY A 542 8.29 -3.06 -0.31
CA GLY A 542 7.66 -2.76 -1.60
C GLY A 542 7.30 -1.28 -1.70
N ARG A 543 6.21 -0.98 -2.41
CA ARG A 543 5.69 0.38 -2.61
C ARG A 543 4.74 0.76 -1.47
N ILE A 544 5.06 1.80 -0.71
CA ILE A 544 4.30 2.23 0.48
C ILE A 544 4.16 3.75 0.53
N ASP A 545 3.08 4.24 1.14
CA ASP A 545 2.94 5.65 1.50
C ASP A 545 3.78 5.96 2.73
N TYR A 546 5.09 6.08 2.53
CA TYR A 546 6.03 6.31 3.63
C TYR A 546 5.90 7.70 4.25
N TYR A 547 5.47 8.68 3.45
CA TYR A 547 5.42 10.08 3.84
C TYR A 547 4.00 10.54 4.23
N ASN A 548 3.02 9.63 4.26
CA ASN A 548 1.61 9.89 4.55
C ASN A 548 0.99 10.97 3.66
N LYS A 549 1.31 10.95 2.37
CA LYS A 549 0.83 11.95 1.39
C LYS A 549 -0.45 11.52 0.67
N TRP A 550 -0.80 10.24 0.71
CA TRP A 550 -1.87 9.68 -0.12
C TRP A 550 -3.21 10.37 0.10
N GLU A 551 -3.62 10.57 1.36
CA GLU A 551 -4.94 11.13 1.67
C GLU A 551 -5.10 12.57 1.15
N GLU A 552 -4.05 13.39 1.23
CA GLU A 552 -4.04 14.74 0.69
C GLU A 552 -4.14 14.74 -0.84
N ILE A 553 -3.31 13.92 -1.49
CA ILE A 553 -3.27 13.82 -2.96
C ILE A 553 -4.62 13.29 -3.48
N LYS A 554 -5.15 12.22 -2.89
CA LYS A 554 -6.46 11.63 -3.25
C LYS A 554 -7.57 12.66 -3.14
N LYS A 555 -7.60 13.43 -2.06
CA LYS A 555 -8.60 14.47 -1.83
C LYS A 555 -8.55 15.55 -2.91
N GLU A 556 -7.37 16.05 -3.25
CA GLU A 556 -7.21 17.03 -4.32
C GLU A 556 -7.79 16.51 -5.66
N TRP A 557 -7.48 15.27 -6.03
CA TRP A 557 -7.95 14.70 -7.28
C TRP A 557 -9.45 14.49 -7.34
N LEU A 558 -10.07 14.04 -6.23
CA LEU A 558 -11.52 13.92 -6.15
C LEU A 558 -12.19 15.29 -6.27
N GLU A 559 -11.68 16.32 -5.58
CA GLU A 559 -12.19 17.70 -5.69
C GLU A 559 -12.09 18.23 -7.13
N LEU A 560 -10.95 18.03 -7.81
CA LEU A 560 -10.78 18.44 -9.20
C LEU A 560 -11.77 17.74 -10.14
N TYR A 561 -12.01 16.44 -9.93
CA TYR A 561 -12.98 15.65 -10.69
C TYR A 561 -14.43 16.09 -10.44
N GLU A 562 -14.79 16.32 -9.18
CA GLU A 562 -16.14 16.78 -8.79
C GLU A 562 -16.44 18.16 -9.36
N LEU A 563 -15.48 19.10 -9.23
CA LEU A 563 -15.60 20.47 -9.72
C LEU A 563 -15.37 20.62 -11.23
N LYS A 564 -14.96 19.55 -11.92
CA LYS A 564 -14.59 19.56 -13.34
C LYS A 564 -13.59 20.67 -13.67
N ARG A 565 -12.55 20.83 -12.85
CA ARG A 565 -11.58 21.92 -13.02
C ARG A 565 -10.40 21.49 -13.88
N ALA A 566 -10.10 22.25 -14.93
CA ALA A 566 -8.85 22.13 -15.69
C ALA A 566 -7.72 22.88 -14.96
N VAL A 567 -6.59 22.20 -14.74
CA VAL A 567 -5.41 22.71 -14.05
C VAL A 567 -4.18 22.25 -14.83
N ASP A 568 -3.35 23.21 -15.25
CA ASP A 568 -2.13 22.92 -16.00
C ASP A 568 -1.25 21.90 -15.24
N GLY A 569 -0.71 20.93 -15.97
CA GLY A 569 0.09 19.83 -15.45
C GLY A 569 -0.69 18.74 -14.71
N LYS A 570 -1.99 18.92 -14.45
CA LYS A 570 -2.81 17.99 -13.65
C LYS A 570 -4.05 17.48 -14.36
N THR A 571 -4.86 18.34 -14.96
CA THR A 571 -6.17 17.94 -15.52
C THR A 571 -6.50 18.66 -16.82
N ALA A 572 -7.39 18.06 -17.60
CA ALA A 572 -7.95 18.65 -18.81
C ALA A 572 -9.46 18.34 -18.93
N LEU A 573 -10.18 19.21 -19.62
CA LEU A 573 -11.55 18.98 -20.08
C LEU A 573 -11.54 18.97 -21.59
N GLN A 574 -11.97 17.87 -22.21
CA GLN A 574 -11.91 17.73 -23.66
C GLN A 574 -13.10 16.97 -24.21
N CYS A 575 -13.68 17.51 -25.29
CA CYS A 575 -14.67 16.82 -26.11
C CYS A 575 -13.98 15.77 -26.99
N VAL A 576 -14.43 14.51 -26.91
CA VAL A 576 -13.75 13.38 -27.56
C VAL A 576 -14.74 12.44 -28.26
N THR A 577 -14.22 11.71 -29.23
CA THR A 577 -14.86 10.63 -29.98
C THR A 577 -14.13 9.32 -29.73
N HIS A 578 -14.54 8.25 -30.41
CA HIS A 578 -13.92 6.94 -30.29
C HIS A 578 -12.54 6.85 -30.98
N GLU A 579 -12.26 7.76 -31.91
CA GLU A 579 -10.97 7.85 -32.63
C GLU A 579 -9.90 8.61 -31.83
N ASP A 580 -10.33 9.44 -30.88
CA ASP A 580 -9.45 10.30 -30.09
C ASP A 580 -8.66 9.55 -29.00
N GLU A 581 -7.56 10.12 -28.54
CA GLU A 581 -6.77 9.55 -27.44
C GLU A 581 -7.39 9.84 -26.08
N TRP A 582 -7.78 8.82 -25.32
CA TRP A 582 -8.44 9.01 -24.02
C TRP A 582 -7.43 9.12 -22.85
N LEU A 583 -6.36 9.91 -23.02
CA LEU A 583 -5.34 10.12 -21.99
C LEU A 583 -5.19 11.62 -21.70
N CYS A 584 -4.99 11.97 -20.42
CA CYS A 584 -4.84 13.37 -20.00
C CYS A 584 -3.65 14.06 -20.69
N GLU A 585 -2.59 13.31 -20.92
CA GLU A 585 -1.37 13.73 -21.63
C GLU A 585 -1.63 14.22 -23.06
N ALA A 586 -2.77 13.88 -23.68
CA ALA A 586 -3.12 14.39 -25.01
C ALA A 586 -3.61 15.84 -24.98
N TYR A 587 -4.18 16.29 -23.86
CA TYR A 587 -4.97 17.53 -23.79
C TYR A 587 -4.48 18.51 -22.73
N MET A 588 -3.80 18.02 -21.69
CA MET A 588 -3.31 18.89 -20.63
C MET A 588 -2.20 19.80 -21.11
N ASN A 589 -2.27 21.02 -20.63
CA ASN A 589 -1.21 21.99 -20.73
C ASN A 589 -0.06 21.66 -19.78
N VAL A 590 1.15 22.05 -20.15
CA VAL A 590 2.30 22.05 -19.22
C VAL A 590 2.15 23.20 -18.22
N ASP A 591 2.44 22.93 -16.95
CA ASP A 591 2.49 23.93 -15.87
C ASP A 591 3.81 24.71 -15.91
N PHE A 592 3.71 26.02 -16.09
CA PHE A 592 4.83 26.96 -16.07
C PHE A 592 4.74 27.96 -14.90
N SER A 593 3.82 27.78 -13.95
CA SER A 593 3.63 28.67 -12.79
C SER A 593 4.89 28.81 -11.92
N ASN A 594 5.69 27.76 -11.84
CA ASN A 594 6.95 27.71 -11.10
C ASN A 594 8.19 27.80 -12.01
N LEU A 595 8.04 28.28 -13.26
CA LEU A 595 9.16 28.45 -14.17
C LEU A 595 10.19 29.42 -13.55
N SER A 596 11.44 28.99 -13.48
CA SER A 596 12.51 29.73 -12.82
C SER A 596 13.77 29.82 -13.65
N THR A 597 14.64 30.77 -13.30
CA THR A 597 15.98 30.87 -13.92
C THR A 597 16.80 29.59 -13.71
N ASN A 598 16.55 28.81 -12.66
CA ASN A 598 17.24 27.55 -12.43
C ASN A 598 16.85 26.46 -13.46
N ASP A 599 15.62 26.47 -13.98
CA ASP A 599 15.23 25.55 -15.06
C ASP A 599 16.09 25.79 -16.31
N ILE A 600 16.30 27.05 -16.67
CA ILE A 600 17.13 27.45 -17.81
C ILE A 600 18.61 27.11 -17.54
N LYS A 601 19.12 27.47 -16.35
CA LYS A 601 20.49 27.15 -15.93
C LYS A 601 20.77 25.65 -15.97
N LYS A 602 19.78 24.80 -15.67
CA LYS A 602 19.94 23.34 -15.76
C LYS A 602 20.25 22.90 -17.19
N THR A 603 19.47 23.35 -18.18
CA THR A 603 19.72 23.05 -19.60
C THR A 603 21.10 23.53 -20.04
N MET A 604 21.47 24.75 -19.67
CA MET A 604 22.76 25.34 -20.01
C MET A 604 23.93 24.58 -19.36
N ARG A 605 23.80 24.18 -18.09
CA ARG A 605 24.81 23.37 -17.39
C ARG A 605 25.00 22.01 -18.07
N SER A 606 23.92 21.36 -18.48
CA SER A 606 23.98 20.10 -19.23
C SER A 606 24.71 20.28 -20.56
N TYR A 607 24.42 21.35 -21.30
CA TYR A 607 25.12 21.68 -22.53
C TYR A 607 26.62 21.97 -22.30
N MET A 608 26.96 22.76 -21.28
CA MET A 608 28.36 23.06 -20.96
C MET A 608 29.14 21.83 -20.46
N ALA A 609 28.50 20.95 -19.70
CA ALA A 609 29.10 19.69 -19.30
C ALA A 609 29.48 18.86 -20.53
N TYR A 610 28.59 18.84 -21.53
CA TYR A 610 28.88 18.21 -22.82
C TYR A 610 30.05 18.89 -23.55
N THR A 611 30.10 20.22 -23.68
CA THR A 611 31.18 20.91 -24.41
C THR A 611 32.55 20.70 -23.75
N ILE A 612 32.60 20.65 -22.42
CA ILE A 612 33.81 20.31 -21.66
C ILE A 612 34.21 18.85 -21.91
N GLN A 613 33.26 17.91 -21.78
CA GLN A 613 33.53 16.48 -21.92
C GLN A 613 33.97 16.10 -23.33
N SER A 614 33.41 16.77 -24.35
CA SER A 614 33.74 16.56 -25.77
C SER A 614 34.97 17.35 -26.23
N GLY A 615 35.52 18.23 -25.39
CA GLY A 615 36.60 19.14 -25.80
C GLY A 615 36.18 20.16 -26.87
N SER A 616 34.87 20.34 -27.10
CA SER A 616 34.31 21.18 -28.18
C SER A 616 33.95 22.61 -27.73
N MET A 617 34.55 23.08 -26.64
CA MET A 617 34.18 24.36 -26.02
C MET A 617 34.67 25.55 -26.84
N THR A 618 33.75 26.46 -27.19
CA THR A 618 34.06 27.68 -27.95
C THR A 618 34.51 28.84 -27.05
N SER A 619 35.02 29.92 -27.65
CA SER A 619 35.33 31.16 -26.90
C SER A 619 34.09 31.78 -26.25
N GLU A 620 32.92 31.62 -26.86
CA GLU A 620 31.64 32.09 -26.31
C GLU A 620 31.21 31.23 -25.11
N ASP A 621 31.35 29.91 -25.21
CA ASP A 621 31.11 28.99 -24.09
C ASP A 621 32.04 29.28 -22.91
N MET A 622 33.31 29.56 -23.18
CA MET A 622 34.31 29.97 -22.17
C MET A 622 33.91 31.28 -21.48
N LYS A 623 33.36 32.26 -22.22
CA LYS A 623 32.87 33.51 -21.63
C LYS A 623 31.74 33.23 -20.63
N TYR A 624 30.81 32.34 -20.98
CA TYR A 624 29.78 31.92 -20.04
C TYR A 624 30.37 31.22 -18.82
N LEU A 625 31.17 30.17 -19.04
CA LEU A 625 31.70 29.36 -17.95
C LEU A 625 32.42 30.24 -16.93
N ASN A 626 33.18 31.24 -17.39
CA ASN A 626 33.83 32.22 -16.55
C ASN A 626 32.84 33.08 -15.74
N ASN A 627 31.76 33.58 -16.37
CA ASN A 627 30.72 34.33 -15.65
C ASN A 627 29.98 33.45 -14.63
N TYR A 628 29.61 32.24 -15.03
CA TYR A 628 28.99 31.25 -14.15
C TYR A 628 29.88 30.94 -12.93
N ILE A 629 31.18 30.72 -13.13
CA ILE A 629 32.14 30.48 -12.05
C ILE A 629 32.23 31.69 -11.11
N LYS A 630 32.29 32.91 -11.64
CA LYS A 630 32.31 34.14 -10.83
C LYS A 630 31.07 34.27 -9.94
N ASN A 631 29.91 33.77 -10.39
CA ASN A 631 28.63 33.92 -9.72
C ASN A 631 28.10 32.65 -9.03
N LEU A 632 28.93 31.61 -8.88
CA LEU A 632 28.59 30.33 -8.24
C LEU A 632 27.96 30.50 -6.84
N ASN A 633 28.38 31.52 -6.08
CA ASN A 633 27.93 31.78 -4.71
C ASN A 633 26.86 32.88 -4.58
N SER A 634 26.51 33.58 -5.67
CA SER A 634 25.60 34.74 -5.69
C SER A 634 24.29 34.47 -6.44
N SER A 635 24.17 33.32 -7.10
CA SER A 635 23.05 32.96 -7.95
C SER A 635 21.74 32.81 -7.15
N LYS A 636 20.91 33.87 -7.14
CA LYS A 636 19.53 33.80 -6.63
C LYS A 636 18.64 33.12 -7.66
N ASN A 637 17.98 32.03 -7.27
CA ASN A 637 16.90 31.45 -8.07
C ASN A 637 15.74 32.46 -8.12
N ARG A 638 15.29 32.82 -9.32
CA ARG A 638 14.19 33.78 -9.52
C ARG A 638 13.11 33.11 -10.35
N VAL A 639 11.87 33.18 -9.85
CA VAL A 639 10.69 32.83 -10.65
C VAL A 639 10.59 33.83 -11.80
N ILE A 640 10.31 33.32 -12.99
CA ILE A 640 10.12 34.12 -14.20
C ILE A 640 8.64 34.48 -14.28
N ASP A 641 8.34 35.77 -14.39
CA ASP A 641 6.97 36.22 -14.59
C ASP A 641 6.52 35.90 -16.02
N THR A 642 5.56 34.97 -16.12
CA THR A 642 4.99 34.46 -17.36
C THR A 642 3.59 35.00 -17.64
N THR A 643 3.08 35.96 -16.85
CA THR A 643 1.68 36.41 -16.88
C THR A 643 1.19 36.87 -18.26
N ASN A 644 2.08 37.47 -19.07
CA ASN A 644 1.75 38.00 -20.41
C ASN A 644 2.24 37.10 -21.57
N TRP A 645 2.64 35.86 -21.27
CA TRP A 645 3.16 34.95 -22.30
C TRP A 645 2.02 34.19 -22.96
N GLN A 646 2.25 33.72 -24.18
CA GLN A 646 1.26 32.95 -24.93
C GLN A 646 1.78 31.55 -25.25
N ARG A 647 0.84 30.60 -25.34
CA ARG A 647 1.11 29.24 -25.77
C ARG A 647 1.31 29.23 -27.29
N ILE A 648 2.53 28.95 -27.73
CA ILE A 648 2.92 28.91 -29.14
C ILE A 648 3.12 27.45 -29.55
N PRO A 649 2.45 26.98 -30.61
CA PRO A 649 2.62 25.61 -31.09
C PRO A 649 4.00 25.44 -31.73
N ILE A 650 4.62 24.28 -31.55
CA ILE A 650 5.94 23.98 -32.13
C ILE A 650 5.94 24.14 -33.65
N SER A 651 4.83 23.84 -34.32
CA SER A 651 4.67 24.03 -35.78
C SER A 651 4.81 25.48 -36.25
N MET A 652 4.55 26.48 -35.39
CA MET A 652 4.80 27.90 -35.69
C MET A 652 6.29 28.26 -35.55
N LEU A 653 7.04 27.50 -34.75
CA LEU A 653 8.45 27.77 -34.49
C LEU A 653 9.38 27.03 -35.44
N PHE A 654 9.02 25.80 -35.83
CA PHE A 654 9.91 24.90 -36.54
C PHE A 654 9.20 24.11 -37.64
N ASP A 655 9.92 23.86 -38.74
CA ASP A 655 9.65 22.73 -39.63
C ASP A 655 10.51 21.54 -39.20
N VAL A 656 9.98 20.31 -39.26
CA VAL A 656 10.66 19.12 -38.73
C VAL A 656 10.95 18.11 -39.82
N LYS A 657 12.20 17.64 -39.89
CA LYS A 657 12.62 16.51 -40.73
C LYS A 657 13.22 15.40 -39.86
N ARG A 658 13.21 14.16 -40.35
CA ARG A 658 13.88 13.03 -39.67
C ARG A 658 15.37 13.01 -40.00
N GLY A 659 16.19 12.58 -39.05
CA GLY A 659 17.59 12.23 -39.29
C GLY A 659 17.72 11.08 -40.31
N LYS A 660 18.93 10.85 -40.83
CA LYS A 660 19.15 9.84 -41.89
C LYS A 660 20.03 8.66 -41.46
N VAL A 661 20.66 8.72 -40.30
CA VAL A 661 21.52 7.63 -39.82
C VAL A 661 20.65 6.53 -39.21
N SER A 662 20.59 5.35 -39.83
CA SER A 662 19.72 4.25 -39.35
C SER A 662 20.44 3.23 -38.46
N SER A 663 21.72 2.96 -38.71
CA SER A 663 22.55 2.02 -37.95
C SER A 663 23.96 2.56 -37.77
N LEU A 664 24.50 2.42 -36.57
CA LEU A 664 25.85 2.89 -36.20
C LEU A 664 26.87 1.76 -36.08
N ASN A 665 26.39 0.51 -35.99
CA ASN A 665 27.25 -0.66 -35.78
C ASN A 665 28.19 -0.96 -36.96
N SER A 666 27.95 -0.33 -38.11
CA SER A 666 28.70 -0.53 -39.36
C SER A 666 29.43 0.74 -39.82
N ILE A 667 29.46 1.79 -39.01
CA ILE A 667 30.09 3.06 -39.35
C ILE A 667 31.36 3.20 -38.52
N GLU A 668 32.48 3.47 -39.18
CA GLU A 668 33.78 3.69 -38.54
C GLU A 668 33.79 5.00 -37.72
N GLU A 669 34.68 5.08 -36.74
CA GLU A 669 34.96 6.33 -36.04
C GLU A 669 35.40 7.41 -37.03
N GLY A 670 35.01 8.66 -36.75
CA GLY A 670 35.38 9.82 -37.55
C GLY A 670 35.15 11.09 -36.75
N ASP A 671 35.02 12.23 -37.43
CA ASP A 671 34.97 13.55 -36.77
C ASP A 671 33.56 14.15 -36.68
N THR A 672 32.56 13.54 -37.31
CA THR A 672 31.19 14.09 -37.32
C THR A 672 30.40 13.59 -36.10
N PRO A 673 29.94 14.47 -35.19
CA PRO A 673 29.09 14.06 -34.08
C PRO A 673 27.74 13.55 -34.59
N VAL A 674 27.31 12.41 -34.07
CA VAL A 674 25.99 11.84 -34.38
C VAL A 674 25.06 11.91 -33.18
N VAL A 675 23.93 12.59 -33.38
CA VAL A 675 22.86 12.77 -32.39
C VAL A 675 21.88 11.59 -32.45
N SER A 676 21.50 11.07 -31.29
CA SER A 676 20.53 9.98 -31.12
C SER A 676 19.55 10.26 -29.98
N THR A 677 18.71 9.29 -29.65
CA THR A 677 17.58 9.46 -28.72
C THR A 677 17.96 9.33 -27.24
N THR A 678 18.95 10.10 -26.81
CA THR A 678 19.41 10.17 -25.42
C THR A 678 19.45 11.63 -24.96
N GLU A 679 19.26 11.85 -23.66
CA GLU A 679 19.47 13.16 -23.03
C GLU A 679 20.92 13.36 -22.55
N ILE A 680 21.70 12.28 -22.53
CA ILE A 680 23.11 12.30 -22.12
C ILE A 680 23.94 12.95 -23.22
N ASN A 681 24.97 13.72 -22.86
CA ASN A 681 25.91 14.35 -23.78
C ASN A 681 25.23 15.17 -24.89
N ASN A 682 24.17 15.92 -24.53
CA ASN A 682 23.38 16.72 -25.47
C ASN A 682 22.76 15.89 -26.62
N GLY A 683 22.59 14.57 -26.43
CA GLY A 683 22.13 13.64 -27.45
C GLY A 683 23.22 13.04 -28.34
N VAL A 684 24.47 13.49 -28.23
CA VAL A 684 25.59 12.97 -29.02
C VAL A 684 26.08 11.66 -28.41
N ILE A 685 26.07 10.59 -29.21
CA ILE A 685 26.47 9.25 -28.77
C ILE A 685 27.86 8.84 -29.22
N GLY A 686 28.46 9.58 -30.15
CA GLY A 686 29.79 9.34 -30.66
C GLY A 686 30.09 10.17 -31.90
N TYR A 687 31.32 10.03 -32.40
CA TYR A 687 31.80 10.69 -33.61
C TYR A 687 32.11 9.62 -34.66
N TYR A 688 31.60 9.84 -35.87
CA TYR A 688 31.55 8.81 -36.90
C TYR A 688 31.94 9.39 -38.26
N ASN A 689 32.44 8.52 -39.14
CA ASN A 689 32.77 8.88 -40.51
C ASN A 689 31.50 8.98 -41.38
N VAL A 690 30.72 10.04 -41.15
CA VAL A 690 29.51 10.40 -41.91
C VAL A 690 29.54 11.86 -42.31
N GLU A 691 28.85 12.18 -43.41
CA GLU A 691 28.67 13.58 -43.83
C GLU A 691 27.90 14.37 -42.75
N ALA A 692 28.43 15.53 -42.36
CA ALA A 692 27.71 16.49 -41.52
C ALA A 692 26.64 17.20 -42.36
N MET A 693 25.38 16.84 -42.17
CA MET A 693 24.27 17.34 -42.99
C MET A 693 23.56 18.56 -42.38
N TYR A 694 23.78 18.81 -41.10
CA TYR A 694 23.03 19.78 -40.31
C TYR A 694 24.02 20.62 -39.50
N GLU A 695 23.74 21.89 -39.29
CA GLU A 695 24.57 22.79 -38.49
C GLU A 695 23.69 23.90 -37.93
N ASN A 696 23.96 24.35 -36.70
CA ASN A 696 23.25 25.45 -36.06
C ASN A 696 21.73 25.21 -35.93
N LEU A 697 21.34 24.00 -35.51
CA LEU A 697 19.94 23.56 -35.45
C LEU A 697 19.61 22.89 -34.10
N MET A 698 18.31 22.80 -33.82
CA MET A 698 17.80 22.05 -32.67
C MET A 698 17.39 20.64 -33.10
N THR A 699 17.34 19.72 -32.13
CA THR A 699 16.82 18.37 -32.32
C THR A 699 15.81 18.01 -31.25
N VAL A 700 14.89 17.11 -31.58
CA VAL A 700 13.98 16.47 -30.62
C VAL A 700 13.99 14.95 -30.76
N SER A 701 14.02 14.24 -29.65
CA SER A 701 13.99 12.77 -29.62
C SER A 701 12.55 12.24 -29.74
N PHE A 702 12.27 11.39 -30.73
CA PHE A 702 10.96 10.73 -30.86
C PHE A 702 10.87 9.40 -30.11
N ASN A 703 12.00 8.84 -29.70
CA ASN A 703 12.12 7.58 -28.97
C ASN A 703 13.09 7.76 -27.79
N GLY A 704 13.41 6.70 -27.04
CA GLY A 704 14.38 6.76 -25.94
C GLY A 704 14.03 7.84 -24.92
N SER A 705 14.89 8.85 -24.77
CA SER A 705 14.59 10.12 -24.06
C SER A 705 13.56 10.95 -24.84
N CYS A 706 12.34 10.42 -24.97
CA CYS A 706 11.29 10.96 -25.82
C CYS A 706 10.87 12.37 -25.39
N GLY A 707 10.78 13.30 -26.34
CA GLY A 707 10.47 14.71 -26.06
C GLY A 707 11.65 15.52 -25.52
N TYR A 708 12.89 14.98 -25.55
CA TYR A 708 14.09 15.74 -25.21
C TYR A 708 14.51 16.65 -26.37
N PHE A 709 14.61 17.95 -26.11
CA PHE A 709 15.07 18.99 -27.02
C PHE A 709 16.52 19.40 -26.70
N ALA A 710 17.36 19.43 -27.73
CA ALA A 710 18.77 19.83 -27.65
C ALA A 710 19.12 20.81 -28.78
N TYR A 711 20.18 21.59 -28.58
CA TYR A 711 20.70 22.53 -29.57
C TYR A 711 22.14 22.17 -29.94
N HIS A 712 22.45 22.27 -31.23
CA HIS A 712 23.73 21.89 -31.82
C HIS A 712 24.25 23.04 -32.67
N PRO A 713 25.13 23.91 -32.12
CA PRO A 713 25.73 25.02 -32.88
C PRO A 713 26.79 24.58 -33.88
N TYR A 714 27.27 23.34 -33.78
CA TYR A 714 28.28 22.72 -34.63
C TYR A 714 27.64 21.87 -35.73
N ALA A 715 28.44 21.53 -36.76
CA ALA A 715 28.04 20.59 -37.80
C ALA A 715 27.84 19.17 -37.21
N PHE A 716 26.74 18.50 -37.58
CA PHE A 716 26.35 17.20 -37.04
C PHE A 716 25.53 16.38 -38.04
N ASN A 717 25.32 15.11 -37.68
CA ASN A 717 24.32 14.25 -38.31
C ASN A 717 23.44 13.60 -37.21
N ALA A 718 22.30 13.01 -37.57
CA ALA A 718 21.38 12.45 -36.58
C ALA A 718 20.72 11.14 -37.02
N ASN A 719 20.35 10.35 -36.01
CA ASN A 719 19.62 9.11 -36.17
C ASN A 719 18.20 9.33 -36.72
N SER A 720 17.64 8.35 -37.43
CA SER A 720 16.26 8.40 -37.96
C SER A 720 15.16 8.58 -36.90
N ASP A 721 15.42 8.23 -35.64
CA ASP A 721 14.50 8.47 -34.51
C ASP A 721 14.62 9.89 -33.91
N VAL A 722 15.47 10.75 -34.48
CA VAL A 722 15.63 12.15 -34.08
C VAL A 722 14.96 13.07 -35.11
N GLY A 723 14.20 14.05 -34.62
CA GLY A 723 13.68 15.15 -35.41
C GLY A 723 14.66 16.31 -35.44
N ILE A 724 15.01 16.76 -36.63
CA ILE A 724 15.77 17.99 -36.89
C ILE A 724 14.77 19.15 -37.00
N LEU A 725 14.94 20.15 -36.15
CA LEU A 725 14.06 21.32 -36.03
C LEU A 725 14.68 22.49 -36.81
N PHE A 726 14.07 22.84 -37.95
CA PHE A 726 14.44 23.99 -38.78
C PHE A 726 13.67 25.22 -38.31
N PRO A 727 14.32 26.21 -37.67
CA PRO A 727 13.64 27.36 -37.09
C PRO A 727 13.06 28.27 -38.19
N LYS A 728 11.87 28.83 -37.92
CA LYS A 728 11.21 29.85 -38.75
C LYS A 728 11.59 31.28 -38.34
N PHE A 729 12.68 31.40 -37.58
CA PHE A 729 13.19 32.62 -36.97
C PHE A 729 14.72 32.53 -36.88
N ASP A 730 15.37 33.67 -36.64
CA ASP A 730 16.82 33.70 -36.46
C ASP A 730 17.21 33.05 -35.13
N ILE A 731 17.86 31.89 -35.22
CA ILE A 731 18.29 31.12 -34.05
C ILE A 731 19.64 31.63 -33.53
N SER A 732 19.69 31.86 -32.22
CA SER A 732 20.91 32.14 -31.46
C SER A 732 21.03 31.12 -30.33
N ILE A 733 22.22 30.99 -29.73
CA ILE A 733 22.42 30.11 -28.56
C ILE A 733 21.46 30.49 -27.42
N ASN A 734 21.21 31.78 -27.20
CA ASN A 734 20.28 32.27 -26.16
C ASN A 734 18.86 31.78 -26.43
N ARG A 735 18.35 32.01 -27.64
CA ARG A 735 16.99 31.64 -28.03
C ARG A 735 16.83 30.12 -28.02
N ALA A 736 17.82 29.39 -28.52
CA ALA A 736 17.79 27.93 -28.57
C ALA A 736 17.81 27.30 -27.17
N MET A 737 18.68 27.77 -26.28
CA MET A 737 18.73 27.29 -24.88
C MET A 737 17.43 27.59 -24.14
N PHE A 738 16.91 28.81 -24.29
CA PHE A 738 15.64 29.20 -23.69
C PHE A 738 14.49 28.31 -24.18
N ILE A 739 14.33 28.16 -25.49
CA ILE A 739 13.29 27.32 -26.09
C ILE A 739 13.46 25.86 -25.67
N ALA A 740 14.69 25.32 -25.67
CA ALA A 740 14.96 23.96 -25.23
C ALA A 740 14.58 23.75 -23.76
N SER A 741 14.87 24.69 -22.87
CA SER A 741 14.49 24.60 -21.46
C SER A 741 12.99 24.48 -21.25
N LEU A 742 12.21 25.22 -22.03
CA LEU A 742 10.76 25.18 -21.95
C LEU A 742 10.17 23.96 -22.67
N ALA A 743 10.66 23.63 -23.85
CA ALA A 743 10.21 22.48 -24.63
C ALA A 743 10.49 21.15 -23.92
N ASN A 744 11.62 21.05 -23.20
CA ASN A 744 11.93 19.89 -22.37
C ASN A 744 10.93 19.65 -21.23
N LYS A 745 10.16 20.67 -20.81
CA LYS A 745 9.07 20.48 -19.84
C LYS A 745 7.87 19.72 -20.42
N ILE A 746 7.84 19.43 -21.72
CA ILE A 746 6.78 18.62 -22.36
C ILE A 746 7.07 17.11 -22.19
N ALA A 747 8.33 16.71 -22.01
CA ALA A 747 8.78 15.32 -22.08
C ALA A 747 7.99 14.34 -21.18
N PHE A 748 7.53 14.77 -20.00
CA PHE A 748 6.76 13.92 -19.07
C PHE A 748 5.41 13.43 -19.63
N LYS A 749 4.89 14.05 -20.69
CA LYS A 749 3.69 13.62 -21.42
C LYS A 749 3.92 12.38 -22.29
N TYR A 750 5.17 11.95 -22.44
CA TYR A 750 5.59 10.88 -23.34
C TYR A 750 6.30 9.76 -22.58
N SER A 751 6.04 8.52 -23.01
CA SER A 751 6.69 7.33 -22.46
C SER A 751 6.79 6.26 -23.55
N TYR A 752 7.39 5.11 -23.25
CA TYR A 752 7.48 4.01 -24.22
C TYR A 752 6.11 3.60 -24.77
N GLY A 753 5.07 3.62 -23.92
CA GLY A 753 3.69 3.30 -24.30
C GLY A 753 2.98 4.40 -25.09
N ARG A 754 3.46 5.65 -24.99
CA ARG A 754 2.90 6.83 -25.66
C ARG A 754 4.04 7.68 -26.22
N LYS A 755 4.59 7.28 -27.38
CA LYS A 755 5.71 7.98 -28.02
C LYS A 755 5.29 9.31 -28.65
N LEU A 756 6.22 10.25 -28.72
CA LEU A 756 6.07 11.46 -29.52
C LEU A 756 6.03 11.08 -31.01
N THR A 757 5.02 11.57 -31.72
CA THR A 757 4.92 11.49 -33.19
C THR A 757 5.11 12.88 -33.78
N LEU A 758 5.29 12.98 -35.10
CA LEU A 758 5.39 14.27 -35.77
C LEU A 758 4.12 15.12 -35.57
N ASP A 759 2.95 14.50 -35.73
CA ASP A 759 1.67 15.18 -35.52
C ASP A 759 1.47 15.63 -34.08
N ARG A 760 1.88 14.83 -33.09
CA ARG A 760 1.85 15.22 -31.68
C ARG A 760 2.78 16.39 -31.42
N LEU A 761 4.02 16.33 -31.92
CA LEU A 761 5.01 17.39 -31.79
C LEU A 761 4.49 18.72 -32.33
N TYR A 762 3.90 18.74 -33.53
CA TYR A 762 3.39 19.97 -34.13
C TYR A 762 2.25 20.63 -33.36
N ASN A 763 1.49 19.84 -32.60
CA ASN A 763 0.40 20.31 -31.76
C ASN A 763 0.82 20.63 -30.31
N GLU A 764 2.06 20.31 -29.92
CA GLU A 764 2.56 20.69 -28.61
C GLU A 764 2.80 22.20 -28.53
N ASN A 765 2.57 22.75 -27.33
CA ASN A 765 2.68 24.17 -27.07
C ASN A 765 3.73 24.44 -26.01
N ILE A 766 4.56 25.46 -26.25
CA ILE A 766 5.44 26.06 -25.25
C ILE A 766 5.02 27.49 -24.94
N LEU A 767 5.30 27.96 -23.73
CA LEU A 767 4.92 29.30 -23.29
C LEU A 767 6.02 30.31 -23.65
N LEU A 768 5.76 31.30 -24.49
CA LEU A 768 6.76 32.30 -24.92
C LEU A 768 6.26 33.74 -24.73
N PRO A 769 7.14 34.71 -24.45
CA PRO A 769 6.76 36.11 -24.41
C PRO A 769 6.32 36.59 -25.80
N VAL A 770 5.25 37.38 -25.85
CA VAL A 770 4.69 37.92 -27.09
C VAL A 770 4.54 39.44 -26.98
N LYS A 771 4.90 40.13 -28.06
CA LYS A 771 4.74 41.57 -28.26
C LYS A 771 4.16 41.80 -29.66
N ASP A 772 3.07 42.57 -29.74
CA ASP A 772 2.39 42.88 -31.00
C ASP A 772 2.04 41.65 -31.86
N LYS A 773 1.56 40.57 -31.21
CA LYS A 773 1.22 39.27 -31.80
C LYS A 773 2.41 38.47 -32.37
N ASN A 774 3.64 38.92 -32.16
CA ASN A 774 4.86 38.21 -32.52
C ASN A 774 5.64 37.79 -31.28
N ILE A 775 6.48 36.77 -31.41
CA ILE A 775 7.35 36.33 -30.32
C ILE A 775 8.35 37.46 -29.99
N ASP A 776 8.42 37.83 -28.71
CA ASP A 776 9.31 38.88 -28.23
C ASP A 776 10.71 38.29 -27.97
N PHE A 777 11.48 38.14 -29.05
CA PHE A 777 12.84 37.62 -28.97
C PHE A 777 13.79 38.54 -28.20
N GLU A 778 13.57 39.86 -28.22
CA GLU A 778 14.34 40.81 -27.40
C GLU A 778 14.14 40.54 -25.91
N LYS A 779 12.90 40.22 -25.50
CA LYS A 779 12.60 39.81 -24.13
C LYS A 779 13.30 38.50 -23.76
N ILE A 780 13.32 37.51 -24.67
CA ILE A 780 14.03 36.24 -24.47
C ILE A 780 15.53 36.50 -24.28
N ASP A 781 16.14 37.27 -25.17
CA ASP A 781 17.56 37.61 -25.11
C ASP A 781 17.88 38.35 -23.80
N SER A 782 17.06 39.32 -23.39
CA SER A 782 17.19 40.03 -22.11
C SER A 782 17.05 39.13 -20.87
N ILE A 783 16.20 38.11 -20.92
CA ILE A 783 16.10 37.11 -19.85
C ILE A 783 17.37 36.28 -19.80
N MET A 784 17.86 35.83 -20.96
CA MET A 784 19.08 35.03 -21.06
C MET A 784 20.31 35.80 -20.58
N ASP A 785 20.46 37.07 -20.94
CA ASP A 785 21.54 37.93 -20.42
C ASP A 785 21.60 37.96 -18.89
N LYS A 786 20.43 38.04 -18.23
CA LYS A 786 20.34 37.97 -16.76
C LYS A 786 20.55 36.57 -16.18
N VAL A 787 20.42 35.52 -17.00
CA VAL A 787 20.71 34.15 -16.60
C VAL A 787 22.22 33.87 -16.73
N TRP A 788 22.87 34.51 -17.70
CA TRP A 788 24.31 34.52 -17.92
C TRP A 788 25.06 35.32 -16.85
N GLU A 789 24.45 36.38 -16.31
CA GLU A 789 24.85 37.09 -15.08
C GLU A 789 24.55 36.26 -13.81
#